data_AF-A0AA36BPQ3-F1
#
_entry.id   AF-A0AA36BPQ3-F1
#
_cell.length_a   1.000
_cell.length_b   1.000
_cell.length_c   1.000
_cell.angle_alpha   90.00
_cell.angle_beta   90.00
_cell.angle_gamma   90.00
#
_symmetry.space_group_name_H-M   'P 1'
#
loop_
_entity.id
_entity.type
_entity.pdbx_description
1 polymer ?
#
loop_
_entity_poly.entity_id
_entity_poly.type
_entity_poly.pdbx_seq_one_letter_code
_entity_poly.pdbx_strand_id
1 'polypeptide(L)'
;MDFIAPGSMHTMFGYVDFILEEVTEIVDPKESSAPSQEQPQVDPAPSQSYDPSVKGADGCKCQEDTEALRLTSRCRSKSLSRLSSCSAVADASVLSACRISSTDQGQRVLYSSAAQANLKKQRNDDKTSNTKQDSSKRKKMSLVIFDKDGTLICFQSMWVPWAKNLAEKLSNATGLPLQKKVYDMLGYCTLSNKVVPGLLAEATGPIIKEELIKLLIKEGFSLQRAEELVDENLDHGDNKNPETMRSLADLQILFKVLKQKQVKVAICTADSRKPTEELLEILNLSKNVDLIVCGDDALSEPKPSPHNALMICKKLGVDPSEAVMVGDTKVDVMMGRAANLGLSVGVLSGVGGKTDLQPNADHIIQNVQDLLPLIMPTEEWKDCYVYSTERILIERHFGEEESLGENLPEQKVSLAIIDLHGTLVCSEAVWLNWTKQIAKRLEELTHMELMEEVYSRLGICKISLKVKHGILAERPKAEIKDALKSLLREQGLGYEESLVTVNQAWKDCKNSLYGDLKVLGDLQHLFKTLKQNKIKIAIMSQDAREETFKILDRFSLMKYVDMMVCGDDSNSEVNATSLICNELGVTPSEAIVVSDCAKNLNSGKKAHVQASIGVLSGTGSKAELAPHADHILPTAWDLLDPVSDIKIIKSPQPSNKKALPINPGMLTAHCHHRPPFSGTQSTGRYFSTSSKDSVTATKEYSYVVVGAGSAGCVLSNRLTEDADNTVLLLEAGPKDYTWKIHMPAALMYNLCDDKYNWYYMTEPERGMDNRVMYWPRGRVWGGSSSLNAMVYIRGHALDYDRWEKEGALNWSYADCLPYFRKSQTHELGPDEYRGGEGPLHVSRGKTNNELHQAFIDAGVQAGYPFTDDMNGYQQEGFGWMDMTVHKGKRWSTASAYLRKSLKRPNLDTEVNAFAKRILFEGNKAVGIEYEQKGVIHQVRANKEVILSGGAINSPQLLMLSGIGNADDLKKLDIPIVNHLPGVGSNLQDHLEVYIQQKCLKPITLYKAQWKFPHVMIKIGLQWFLTFTGDGATSHLESGGFIRSRPGLEHPDIQFHFLPSTVNDHGRKVGPCHAYQVHVGPMRPTSRGYMKLKSKDPKVHPVIVANYLTTEQDVVDMRDNVKLSREIFAQKAFDPYRGEELAPGPNVQSDKQIDAYIRQMSDSAYHPSCTCKMGDPSDNMAVVGPDTKVYGIENLRVVDASIMPSVVSGNLNGPTCMLAEKAADIIRNRPALPKSTAPVWQPKSLDTQR
;
A
#
# COMPACT_ATOMS: atom_id res chain seq x y z
N MET A 1 -10.30 20.45 44.07
CA MET A 1 -10.37 19.45 45.17
C MET A 1 -9.06 18.72 45.11
N ASP A 2 -8.22 18.95 46.11
CA ASP A 2 -6.78 19.03 45.91
C ASP A 2 -6.04 18.07 46.86
N PHE A 3 -4.82 17.67 46.47
CA PHE A 3 -3.95 16.69 47.14
C PHE A 3 -4.51 15.24 47.09
N ILE A 4 -3.69 14.18 47.03
CA ILE A 4 -2.34 13.97 47.61
C ILE A 4 -1.34 13.45 46.55
N ALA A 5 -0.04 13.74 46.76
CA ALA A 5 1.09 13.31 45.92
C ALA A 5 1.60 11.87 46.25
N PRO A 6 2.29 11.17 45.33
CA PRO A 6 2.59 9.74 45.48
C PRO A 6 3.78 9.43 46.40
N GLY A 7 3.63 8.39 47.23
CA GLY A 7 4.72 7.86 48.07
C GLY A 7 4.39 6.48 48.66
N SER A 8 5.43 5.63 48.77
CA SER A 8 5.41 4.28 49.38
C SER A 8 4.36 3.26 48.89
N MET A 9 4.76 2.37 47.98
CA MET A 9 4.17 1.01 47.90
C MET A 9 5.18 -0.03 47.37
N HIS A 10 6.34 -0.14 48.05
CA HIS A 10 7.43 -1.06 47.69
C HIS A 10 7.72 -2.12 48.78
N THR A 11 6.68 -2.56 49.51
CA THR A 11 6.78 -3.55 50.59
C THR A 11 5.50 -4.40 50.77
N MET A 12 4.97 -5.04 49.71
CA MET A 12 3.97 -6.12 49.90
C MET A 12 3.84 -7.17 48.76
N PHE A 13 4.83 -7.34 47.88
CA PHE A 13 4.76 -8.36 46.80
C PHE A 13 5.91 -9.38 46.77
N GLY A 14 6.97 -9.21 47.56
CA GLY A 14 8.15 -10.11 47.56
C GLY A 14 7.98 -11.45 48.28
N TYR A 15 6.76 -11.99 48.40
CA TYR A 15 6.47 -13.18 49.22
C TYR A 15 5.81 -14.36 48.47
N VAL A 16 5.63 -14.26 47.15
CA VAL A 16 5.08 -15.34 46.31
C VAL A 16 6.15 -15.99 45.44
N ASP A 17 7.16 -15.24 45.00
CA ASP A 17 8.25 -15.76 44.15
C ASP A 17 9.28 -16.64 44.89
N PHE A 18 9.14 -16.82 46.22
CA PHE A 18 10.10 -17.56 47.06
C PHE A 18 9.71 -19.02 47.37
N ILE A 19 8.66 -19.56 46.74
CA ILE A 19 8.21 -20.96 46.94
C ILE A 19 7.99 -21.67 45.59
N LEU A 20 9.01 -21.69 44.74
CA LEU A 20 9.04 -22.56 43.54
C LEU A 20 10.45 -22.98 43.06
N GLU A 21 11.53 -22.63 43.76
CA GLU A 21 12.92 -23.07 43.44
C GLU A 21 13.48 -24.06 44.47
N GLU A 22 12.80 -25.20 44.68
CA GLU A 22 13.44 -26.41 45.21
C GLU A 22 12.68 -27.68 44.76
N VAL A 23 13.36 -28.83 44.79
CA VAL A 23 12.93 -30.16 44.28
C VAL A 23 13.06 -30.39 42.77
N THR A 24 14.27 -30.73 42.33
CA THR A 24 14.51 -31.66 41.21
C THR A 24 15.72 -32.53 41.48
N GLU A 25 15.55 -33.81 41.86
CA GLU A 25 16.64 -34.80 41.73
C GLU A 25 16.19 -36.28 41.71
N ILE A 26 16.86 -37.05 40.84
CA ILE A 26 17.04 -38.53 40.73
C ILE A 26 15.82 -39.50 40.80
N VAL A 27 15.58 -40.26 39.71
CA VAL A 27 15.73 -41.74 39.57
C VAL A 27 14.92 -42.30 38.37
N ASP A 28 15.60 -43.11 37.55
CA ASP A 28 15.16 -44.06 36.50
C ASP A 28 15.85 -45.42 36.88
N PRO A 29 15.41 -46.67 36.53
CA PRO A 29 14.81 -47.04 35.24
C PRO A 29 13.89 -48.32 35.13
N LYS A 30 13.44 -48.60 33.89
CA LYS A 30 13.35 -49.92 33.18
C LYS A 30 12.50 -51.16 33.66
N GLU A 31 11.83 -51.78 32.66
CA GLU A 31 11.71 -53.24 32.30
C GLU A 31 11.26 -54.31 33.35
N SER A 32 10.50 -55.39 33.04
CA SER A 32 9.75 -55.84 31.83
C SER A 32 8.79 -57.04 32.13
N SER A 33 7.87 -57.35 31.18
CA SER A 33 7.29 -58.69 30.83
C SER A 33 6.51 -59.58 31.85
N ALA A 34 5.17 -59.70 31.63
CA ALA A 34 4.31 -60.92 31.37
C ALA A 34 4.47 -62.26 32.18
N PRO A 35 3.57 -63.30 32.08
CA PRO A 35 2.36 -63.50 31.25
C PRO A 35 1.13 -64.16 31.98
N SER A 36 0.17 -64.72 31.21
CA SER A 36 -0.85 -65.75 31.55
C SER A 36 -2.14 -65.30 32.30
N GLN A 37 -3.34 -65.92 32.15
CA GLN A 37 -3.79 -67.03 31.26
C GLN A 37 -5.33 -67.01 30.99
N GLU A 38 -5.82 -68.03 30.26
CA GLU A 38 -7.21 -68.47 29.98
C GLU A 38 -7.99 -67.83 28.80
N GLN A 39 -8.93 -68.63 28.26
CA GLN A 39 -9.45 -68.71 26.87
C GLN A 39 -10.80 -69.51 26.88
N PRO A 40 -11.56 -69.79 25.77
CA PRO A 40 -11.25 -69.68 24.31
C PRO A 40 -12.33 -68.96 23.43
N GLN A 41 -11.92 -68.22 22.39
CA GLN A 41 -12.01 -68.51 20.93
C GLN A 41 -13.33 -68.17 20.16
N VAL A 42 -13.16 -68.00 18.83
CA VAL A 42 -14.15 -68.06 17.72
C VAL A 42 -14.85 -66.75 17.28
N ASP A 43 -14.26 -66.13 16.26
CA ASP A 43 -14.85 -65.29 15.18
C ASP A 43 -15.90 -66.05 14.31
N PRO A 44 -16.58 -65.47 13.28
CA PRO A 44 -17.16 -64.12 13.11
C PRO A 44 -18.54 -64.13 12.35
N ALA A 45 -19.06 -62.95 12.00
CA ALA A 45 -19.88 -62.69 10.78
C ALA A 45 -21.33 -63.30 10.73
N PRO A 46 -22.08 -63.24 9.59
CA PRO A 46 -22.73 -62.02 9.09
C PRO A 46 -24.23 -62.16 8.66
N SER A 47 -24.99 -61.05 8.61
CA SER A 47 -26.23 -60.86 7.80
C SER A 47 -26.58 -59.36 7.75
N GLN A 48 -26.93 -58.74 6.62
CA GLN A 48 -28.17 -58.79 5.80
C GLN A 48 -29.39 -58.02 6.34
N SER A 49 -30.03 -57.31 5.41
CA SER A 49 -31.27 -56.53 5.50
C SER A 49 -32.51 -57.33 5.93
N TYR A 50 -33.52 -56.66 6.49
CA TYR A 50 -34.89 -56.61 5.93
C TYR A 50 -35.74 -55.53 6.63
N ASP A 51 -36.63 -54.86 5.89
CA ASP A 51 -37.79 -54.11 6.40
C ASP A 51 -39.01 -55.06 6.38
N PRO A 52 -39.88 -55.06 7.42
CA PRO A 52 -41.22 -54.57 7.13
C PRO A 52 -41.94 -53.83 8.28
N SER A 53 -42.69 -52.81 7.87
CA SER A 53 -43.89 -52.28 8.54
C SER A 53 -44.85 -53.34 9.11
N VAL A 54 -45.70 -52.98 10.09
CA VAL A 54 -47.15 -53.30 10.06
C VAL A 54 -48.02 -52.45 11.03
N LYS A 55 -48.97 -51.71 10.42
CA LYS A 55 -50.36 -51.38 10.81
C LYS A 55 -50.78 -51.13 12.28
N GLY A 56 -51.46 -49.99 12.45
CA GLY A 56 -52.61 -49.76 13.34
C GLY A 56 -53.39 -48.54 12.81
N ALA A 57 -54.73 -48.55 12.77
CA ALA A 57 -55.53 -47.55 12.03
C ALA A 57 -56.82 -47.16 12.75
N ASP A 58 -57.43 -46.03 12.38
CA ASP A 58 -58.88 -45.96 12.07
C ASP A 58 -59.34 -44.60 11.48
N GLY A 59 -60.20 -44.66 10.45
CA GLY A 59 -61.15 -43.61 10.02
C GLY A 59 -60.62 -42.32 9.31
N CYS A 60 -61.32 -41.73 8.32
CA CYS A 60 -62.45 -42.24 7.53
C CYS A 60 -62.72 -41.36 6.26
N LYS A 61 -62.91 -42.00 5.08
CA LYS A 61 -63.56 -41.49 3.84
C LYS A 61 -62.85 -40.37 3.02
N CYS A 62 -62.96 -40.31 1.68
CA CYS A 62 -63.65 -41.19 0.71
C CYS A 62 -63.01 -41.12 -0.70
N GLN A 63 -62.93 -42.29 -1.38
CA GLN A 63 -63.09 -42.54 -2.84
C GLN A 63 -62.15 -41.81 -3.86
N GLU A 64 -61.67 -42.42 -4.96
CA GLU A 64 -61.80 -43.80 -5.48
C GLU A 64 -60.67 -44.11 -6.51
N ASP A 65 -60.17 -45.36 -6.50
CA ASP A 65 -59.85 -46.26 -7.64
C ASP A 65 -58.88 -45.86 -8.81
N THR A 66 -58.08 -46.76 -9.43
CA THR A 66 -57.72 -48.18 -9.18
C THR A 66 -56.41 -48.60 -9.90
N GLU A 67 -55.74 -49.67 -9.41
CA GLU A 67 -54.88 -50.65 -10.13
C GLU A 67 -53.60 -50.21 -10.91
N ALA A 68 -52.62 -51.08 -11.25
CA ALA A 68 -52.07 -52.30 -10.59
C ALA A 68 -50.75 -52.78 -11.30
N LEU A 69 -50.00 -53.69 -10.63
CA LEU A 69 -48.93 -54.59 -11.17
C LEU A 69 -47.66 -53.93 -11.79
N ARG A 70 -46.44 -54.11 -11.27
CA ARG A 70 -45.58 -55.33 -11.14
C ARG A 70 -45.21 -56.02 -12.46
N LEU A 71 -43.90 -56.08 -12.75
CA LEU A 71 -43.20 -57.32 -13.15
C LEU A 71 -41.67 -57.21 -12.98
N THR A 72 -40.99 -58.35 -13.01
CA THR A 72 -39.53 -58.52 -12.77
C THR A 72 -38.76 -58.63 -14.10
N SER A 73 -37.43 -58.49 -14.16
CA SER A 73 -36.50 -59.59 -13.84
C SER A 73 -35.02 -59.25 -14.14
N ARG A 74 -34.10 -60.10 -13.70
CA ARG A 74 -32.65 -60.03 -13.98
C ARG A 74 -32.33 -60.59 -15.37
N CYS A 75 -31.31 -60.06 -16.05
CA CYS A 75 -30.32 -60.91 -16.73
C CYS A 75 -28.93 -60.25 -16.82
N ARG A 76 -27.92 -60.98 -17.33
CA ARG A 76 -26.49 -60.66 -17.21
C ARG A 76 -25.83 -60.21 -18.52
N SER A 77 -24.73 -59.47 -18.33
CA SER A 77 -23.43 -59.60 -19.04
C SER A 77 -23.14 -58.76 -20.30
N LYS A 78 -21.81 -58.65 -20.53
CA LYS A 78 -21.08 -58.20 -21.73
C LYS A 78 -21.05 -56.70 -22.00
N SER A 79 -19.94 -56.12 -21.51
CA SER A 79 -19.18 -55.07 -22.17
C SER A 79 -19.13 -55.21 -23.70
N LEU A 80 -19.29 -54.11 -24.44
CA LEU A 80 -18.15 -53.47 -25.09
C LEU A 80 -18.47 -52.04 -25.59
N SER A 81 -17.40 -51.29 -25.76
CA SER A 81 -17.28 -49.86 -26.04
C SER A 81 -17.87 -49.34 -27.37
N ARG A 82 -18.29 -48.06 -27.35
CA ARG A 82 -18.21 -47.06 -28.47
C ARG A 82 -19.19 -47.30 -29.66
N LEU A 83 -19.66 -46.28 -30.41
CA LEU A 83 -19.34 -44.84 -30.47
C LEU A 83 -20.59 -44.01 -30.85
N SER A 84 -20.45 -42.68 -30.94
CA SER A 84 -21.44 -41.65 -31.36
C SER A 84 -21.98 -41.84 -32.80
N SER A 85 -23.05 -41.20 -33.33
CA SER A 85 -23.63 -39.85 -33.14
C SER A 85 -24.93 -39.63 -33.97
N CYS A 86 -25.83 -38.70 -33.57
CA CYS A 86 -26.81 -37.92 -34.40
C CYS A 86 -27.94 -38.69 -35.17
N SER A 87 -29.11 -38.14 -35.56
CA SER A 87 -29.86 -36.86 -35.29
C SER A 87 -31.22 -36.85 -36.06
N ALA A 88 -32.33 -36.21 -35.59
CA ALA A 88 -33.37 -35.55 -36.44
C ALA A 88 -34.62 -34.94 -35.70
N VAL A 89 -34.90 -33.65 -36.02
CA VAL A 89 -36.16 -32.93 -36.44
C VAL A 89 -37.59 -33.52 -36.25
N ALA A 90 -38.57 -32.67 -35.84
CA ALA A 90 -40.02 -32.66 -36.22
C ALA A 90 -40.71 -31.30 -35.87
N ASP A 91 -41.98 -31.05 -36.27
CA ASP A 91 -42.57 -29.68 -36.48
C ASP A 91 -44.11 -29.52 -36.14
N ALA A 92 -44.59 -28.25 -36.02
CA ALA A 92 -45.98 -27.70 -36.20
C ALA A 92 -47.23 -28.25 -35.40
N SER A 93 -48.37 -27.54 -35.12
CA SER A 93 -48.85 -26.12 -35.23
C SER A 93 -50.26 -25.91 -34.57
N VAL A 94 -50.90 -24.70 -34.71
CA VAL A 94 -52.36 -24.31 -34.64
C VAL A 94 -52.73 -23.10 -33.69
N LEU A 95 -53.90 -22.46 -33.90
CA LEU A 95 -54.25 -21.02 -33.68
C LEU A 95 -55.38 -20.72 -32.65
N SER A 96 -55.48 -19.45 -32.16
CA SER A 96 -56.74 -18.62 -32.17
C SER A 96 -56.50 -17.14 -31.72
N ALA A 97 -57.55 -16.30 -31.61
CA ALA A 97 -57.55 -14.82 -31.57
C ALA A 97 -57.79 -14.22 -30.14
N CYS A 98 -57.89 -12.90 -29.83
CA CYS A 98 -58.21 -11.69 -30.63
C CYS A 98 -57.64 -10.36 -30.03
N ARG A 99 -58.06 -9.19 -30.55
CA ARG A 99 -57.43 -7.84 -30.39
C ARG A 99 -58.11 -6.89 -29.37
N ILE A 100 -57.30 -6.02 -28.72
CA ILE A 100 -57.58 -4.58 -28.47
C ILE A 100 -56.24 -3.81 -28.66
N SER A 101 -56.26 -2.51 -28.98
CA SER A 101 -55.09 -1.71 -29.36
C SER A 101 -55.01 -0.33 -28.70
N SER A 102 -53.82 0.09 -28.23
CA SER A 102 -53.39 1.50 -28.21
C SER A 102 -51.86 1.62 -28.15
N THR A 103 -51.37 2.79 -28.59
CA THR A 103 -50.00 3.34 -28.61
C THR A 103 -49.18 3.09 -27.33
N ASP A 104 -47.84 3.03 -27.35
CA ASP A 104 -46.92 4.00 -27.99
C ASP A 104 -45.57 3.41 -28.47
N GLN A 105 -44.69 4.25 -29.05
CA GLN A 105 -43.43 3.87 -29.70
C GLN A 105 -42.20 3.81 -28.76
N GLY A 106 -41.23 2.97 -29.13
CA GLY A 106 -39.91 2.90 -28.49
C GLY A 106 -39.02 1.85 -29.15
N GLN A 107 -38.29 2.22 -30.21
CA GLN A 107 -37.50 1.27 -31.00
C GLN A 107 -36.25 0.77 -30.25
N ARG A 108 -36.23 -0.52 -29.91
CA ARG A 108 -34.98 -1.25 -29.63
C ARG A 108 -34.35 -1.68 -30.96
N VAL A 109 -33.12 -1.25 -31.23
CA VAL A 109 -32.29 -1.83 -32.30
C VAL A 109 -31.66 -3.12 -31.78
N LEU A 110 -31.77 -4.19 -32.57
CA LEU A 110 -31.22 -5.51 -32.26
C LEU A 110 -29.81 -5.65 -32.83
N TYR A 111 -28.86 -6.12 -32.02
CA TYR A 111 -27.67 -6.84 -32.51
C TYR A 111 -27.74 -8.31 -32.07
N SER A 112 -27.43 -9.20 -33.01
CA SER A 112 -27.86 -10.60 -32.95
C SER A 112 -26.78 -11.57 -32.49
N SER A 113 -27.22 -12.75 -32.05
CA SER A 113 -26.40 -13.83 -31.45
C SER A 113 -25.40 -14.52 -32.40
N ALA A 114 -25.19 -14.00 -33.61
CA ALA A 114 -24.28 -14.57 -34.61
C ALA A 114 -22.78 -14.35 -34.28
N ALA A 115 -22.42 -13.22 -33.66
CA ALA A 115 -21.00 -12.84 -33.46
C ALA A 115 -20.24 -13.81 -32.53
N GLN A 116 -20.89 -14.33 -31.49
CA GLN A 116 -20.25 -15.20 -30.49
C GLN A 116 -19.93 -16.62 -31.02
N ALA A 117 -20.55 -17.05 -32.12
CA ALA A 117 -20.33 -18.37 -32.69
C ALA A 117 -18.97 -18.50 -33.39
N ASN A 118 -18.58 -17.50 -34.20
CA ASN A 118 -17.31 -17.51 -34.94
C ASN A 118 -16.09 -17.38 -34.00
N LEU A 119 -16.21 -16.58 -32.94
CA LEU A 119 -15.15 -16.38 -31.93
C LEU A 119 -14.74 -17.66 -31.19
N LYS A 120 -15.60 -18.70 -31.16
CA LYS A 120 -15.23 -20.02 -30.62
C LYS A 120 -14.51 -20.93 -31.61
N LYS A 121 -14.55 -20.65 -32.93
CA LYS A 121 -14.00 -21.54 -33.95
C LYS A 121 -12.52 -21.26 -34.23
N GLN A 122 -12.12 -19.99 -34.44
CA GLN A 122 -10.70 -19.62 -34.59
C GLN A 122 -9.86 -19.97 -33.34
N ARG A 123 -10.46 -19.95 -32.14
CA ARG A 123 -9.76 -20.14 -30.86
C ARG A 123 -9.25 -21.56 -30.57
N ASN A 124 -9.46 -22.50 -31.50
CA ASN A 124 -8.94 -23.87 -31.43
C ASN A 124 -7.76 -24.14 -32.37
N ASP A 125 -7.62 -23.42 -33.48
CA ASP A 125 -6.61 -23.75 -34.51
C ASP A 125 -5.22 -23.19 -34.15
N ASP A 126 -5.13 -22.06 -33.43
CA ASP A 126 -3.86 -21.48 -32.95
C ASP A 126 -3.18 -22.29 -31.82
N LYS A 127 -3.81 -23.35 -31.29
CA LYS A 127 -3.30 -24.12 -30.14
C LYS A 127 -2.17 -25.12 -30.45
N THR A 128 -1.71 -25.21 -31.70
CA THR A 128 -0.75 -26.24 -32.15
C THR A 128 0.51 -25.71 -32.83
N SER A 129 0.93 -24.45 -32.60
CA SER A 129 2.20 -23.92 -33.13
C SER A 129 2.95 -22.93 -32.22
N ASN A 130 3.12 -23.23 -30.93
CA ASN A 130 3.87 -22.36 -30.01
C ASN A 130 5.38 -22.75 -29.93
N THR A 131 6.11 -22.56 -31.02
CA THR A 131 7.58 -22.50 -31.00
C THR A 131 8.04 -21.13 -30.48
N LYS A 132 9.19 -21.10 -29.79
CA LYS A 132 9.77 -19.86 -29.22
C LYS A 132 9.76 -18.70 -30.24
N GLN A 133 8.96 -17.66 -30.01
CA GLN A 133 9.17 -16.40 -30.70
C GLN A 133 10.36 -15.68 -30.06
N ASP A 134 11.35 -15.44 -30.91
CA ASP A 134 12.56 -14.72 -30.58
C ASP A 134 12.28 -13.22 -30.34
N SER A 135 13.08 -12.60 -29.49
CA SER A 135 12.99 -11.18 -29.09
C SER A 135 13.27 -10.17 -30.21
N SER A 136 13.52 -10.64 -31.43
CA SER A 136 13.80 -9.86 -32.64
C SER A 136 12.57 -9.32 -33.38
N LYS A 137 11.34 -9.65 -32.95
CA LYS A 137 10.09 -9.26 -33.65
C LYS A 137 9.03 -8.62 -32.75
N ARG A 138 9.24 -7.36 -32.35
CA ARG A 138 8.10 -6.50 -31.98
C ARG A 138 7.26 -6.22 -33.23
N LYS A 139 5.92 -6.30 -33.13
CA LYS A 139 5.03 -5.90 -34.22
C LYS A 139 5.10 -4.39 -34.39
N LYS A 140 5.41 -3.90 -35.59
CA LYS A 140 5.44 -2.46 -35.89
C LYS A 140 4.02 -1.90 -35.92
N MET A 141 3.79 -0.80 -35.24
CA MET A 141 2.51 -0.08 -35.27
C MET A 141 2.45 0.83 -36.51
N SER A 142 1.29 0.92 -37.16
CA SER A 142 1.07 1.66 -38.42
C SER A 142 0.09 2.83 -38.27
N LEU A 143 -0.56 2.98 -37.11
CA LEU A 143 -1.43 4.10 -36.75
C LEU A 143 -1.30 4.46 -35.26
N VAL A 144 -1.31 5.76 -34.94
CA VAL A 144 -1.57 6.26 -33.59
C VAL A 144 -2.81 7.15 -33.60
N ILE A 145 -3.72 6.90 -32.67
CA ILE A 145 -4.91 7.69 -32.37
C ILE A 145 -4.65 8.40 -31.04
N PHE A 146 -4.66 9.73 -31.03
CA PHE A 146 -4.52 10.54 -29.82
C PHE A 146 -5.87 11.13 -29.40
N ASP A 147 -6.12 11.29 -28.10
CA ASP A 147 -6.97 12.39 -27.64
C ASP A 147 -6.24 13.74 -27.73
N LYS A 148 -7.01 14.83 -27.65
CA LYS A 148 -6.56 16.23 -27.71
C LYS A 148 -6.10 16.76 -26.34
N ASP A 149 -6.93 16.66 -25.31
CA ASP A 149 -6.71 17.34 -24.04
C ASP A 149 -6.02 16.43 -23.04
N GLY A 150 -5.15 16.99 -22.20
CA GLY A 150 -4.31 16.23 -21.26
C GLY A 150 -3.25 15.32 -21.93
N THR A 151 -3.43 15.03 -23.22
CA THR A 151 -2.60 14.18 -24.06
C THR A 151 -1.71 15.00 -24.99
N LEU A 152 -2.25 16.02 -25.67
CA LEU A 152 -1.49 16.93 -26.54
C LEU A 152 -1.37 18.33 -25.92
N ILE A 153 -2.47 18.90 -25.40
CA ILE A 153 -2.48 20.21 -24.74
C ILE A 153 -2.88 20.12 -23.27
N CYS A 154 -2.39 21.06 -22.45
CA CYS A 154 -2.57 21.05 -21.01
C CYS A 154 -4.04 21.29 -20.63
N PHE A 155 -4.76 20.21 -20.29
CA PHE A 155 -6.18 20.19 -19.91
C PHE A 155 -6.53 21.33 -18.94
N GLN A 156 -5.70 21.51 -17.91
CA GLN A 156 -5.90 22.49 -16.84
C GLN A 156 -5.91 23.94 -17.36
N SER A 157 -5.10 24.25 -18.38
CA SER A 157 -4.94 25.61 -18.90
C SER A 157 -6.15 26.08 -19.71
N MET A 158 -6.85 25.14 -20.38
CA MET A 158 -8.09 25.41 -21.11
C MET A 158 -9.32 25.38 -20.20
N TRP A 159 -9.47 24.30 -19.43
CA TRP A 159 -10.76 23.97 -18.82
C TRP A 159 -10.97 24.60 -17.43
N VAL A 160 -9.93 24.97 -16.68
CA VAL A 160 -10.09 25.70 -15.41
C VAL A 160 -10.65 27.12 -15.60
N PRO A 161 -10.15 27.96 -16.54
CA PRO A 161 -10.77 29.26 -16.82
C PRO A 161 -12.22 29.14 -17.32
N TRP A 162 -12.49 28.18 -18.21
CA TRP A 162 -13.84 27.95 -18.75
C TRP A 162 -14.84 27.51 -17.67
N ALA A 163 -14.49 26.51 -16.85
CA ALA A 163 -15.36 26.02 -15.78
C ALA A 163 -15.69 27.11 -14.75
N LYS A 164 -14.71 27.99 -14.42
CA LYS A 164 -14.94 29.18 -13.59
C LYS A 164 -15.93 30.15 -14.22
N ASN A 165 -15.70 30.51 -15.48
CA ASN A 165 -16.52 31.47 -16.23
C ASN A 165 -17.97 30.98 -16.40
N LEU A 166 -18.18 29.72 -16.78
CA LEU A 166 -19.52 29.13 -16.90
C LEU A 166 -20.27 29.12 -15.57
N ALA A 167 -19.60 28.72 -14.49
CA ALA A 167 -20.18 28.69 -13.15
C ALA A 167 -20.55 30.09 -12.62
N GLU A 168 -19.76 31.11 -12.99
CA GLU A 168 -20.04 32.53 -12.70
C GLU A 168 -21.20 33.07 -13.55
N LYS A 169 -21.16 32.90 -14.88
CA LYS A 169 -22.25 33.23 -15.82
C LYS A 169 -23.60 32.70 -15.34
N LEU A 170 -23.68 31.39 -15.07
CA LEU A 170 -24.93 30.76 -14.62
C LEU A 170 -25.38 31.23 -13.23
N SER A 171 -24.46 31.50 -12.30
CA SER A 171 -24.83 32.05 -10.99
C SER A 171 -25.39 33.47 -11.11
N ASN A 172 -24.80 34.29 -11.98
CA ASN A 172 -25.25 35.65 -12.26
C ASN A 172 -26.60 35.68 -13.02
N ALA A 173 -26.79 34.80 -14.01
CA ALA A 173 -28.01 34.71 -14.81
C ALA A 173 -29.21 34.11 -14.03
N THR A 174 -28.96 33.27 -13.02
CA THR A 174 -30.00 32.68 -12.16
C THR A 174 -30.25 33.47 -10.88
N GLY A 175 -29.29 34.29 -10.44
CA GLY A 175 -29.29 34.90 -9.11
C GLY A 175 -29.04 33.92 -7.96
N LEU A 176 -28.62 32.68 -8.25
CA LEU A 176 -28.38 31.62 -7.25
C LEU A 176 -26.88 31.32 -7.09
N PRO A 177 -26.41 30.89 -5.91
CA PRO A 177 -25.01 30.54 -5.66
C PRO A 177 -24.66 29.15 -6.23
N LEU A 178 -24.77 28.99 -7.55
CA LEU A 178 -24.60 27.70 -8.24
C LEU A 178 -23.15 27.29 -8.42
N GLN A 179 -22.19 28.22 -8.27
CA GLN A 179 -20.75 28.00 -8.46
C GLN A 179 -20.26 26.64 -7.97
N LYS A 180 -20.49 26.30 -6.69
CA LYS A 180 -20.06 25.01 -6.15
C LYS A 180 -20.76 23.81 -6.81
N LYS A 181 -22.06 23.89 -7.09
CA LYS A 181 -22.82 22.78 -7.72
C LYS A 181 -22.33 22.52 -9.14
N VAL A 182 -22.01 23.58 -9.89
CA VAL A 182 -21.41 23.49 -11.23
C VAL A 182 -19.98 22.94 -11.15
N TYR A 183 -19.17 23.37 -10.18
CA TYR A 183 -17.81 22.83 -9.96
C TYR A 183 -17.81 21.34 -9.58
N ASP A 184 -18.62 20.95 -8.59
CA ASP A 184 -18.75 19.57 -8.13
C ASP A 184 -19.23 18.64 -9.28
N MET A 185 -20.11 19.14 -10.16
CA MET A 185 -20.60 18.42 -11.35
C MET A 185 -19.55 18.29 -12.46
N LEU A 186 -18.86 19.38 -12.80
CA LEU A 186 -17.84 19.38 -13.87
C LEU A 186 -16.56 18.63 -13.47
N GLY A 187 -16.34 18.37 -12.17
CA GLY A 187 -15.09 17.81 -11.66
C GLY A 187 -14.02 18.87 -11.39
N TYR A 188 -14.39 20.12 -11.14
CA TYR A 188 -13.43 21.18 -10.81
C TYR A 188 -13.17 21.26 -9.30
N CYS A 189 -11.96 20.91 -8.88
CA CYS A 189 -11.53 20.97 -7.48
C CYS A 189 -11.06 22.39 -7.12
N THR A 190 -11.85 23.06 -6.28
CA THR A 190 -11.55 24.40 -5.76
C THR A 190 -10.30 24.46 -4.88
N LEU A 191 -9.94 23.37 -4.18
CA LEU A 191 -8.79 23.31 -3.28
C LEU A 191 -7.45 23.19 -4.02
N SER A 192 -7.40 22.44 -5.13
CA SER A 192 -6.20 22.28 -5.95
C SER A 192 -6.15 23.20 -7.17
N ASN A 193 -7.21 23.98 -7.41
CA ASN A 193 -7.38 24.86 -8.57
C ASN A 193 -7.23 24.10 -9.91
N LYS A 194 -7.74 22.86 -9.97
CA LYS A 194 -7.61 21.94 -11.12
C LYS A 194 -8.91 21.21 -11.41
N VAL A 195 -9.15 20.90 -12.69
CA VAL A 195 -10.10 19.86 -13.08
C VAL A 195 -9.48 18.49 -12.76
N VAL A 196 -10.28 17.61 -12.16
CA VAL A 196 -9.96 16.21 -11.88
C VAL A 196 -10.91 15.31 -12.69
N PRO A 197 -10.70 13.98 -12.78
CA PRO A 197 -11.63 13.09 -13.49
C PRO A 197 -13.09 13.30 -13.05
N GLY A 198 -13.98 13.47 -14.02
CA GLY A 198 -15.33 13.98 -13.84
C GLY A 198 -15.96 14.39 -15.16
N LEU A 199 -17.18 14.96 -15.11
CA LEU A 199 -18.02 15.14 -16.30
C LEU A 199 -17.36 15.96 -17.42
N LEU A 200 -16.54 16.97 -17.08
CA LEU A 200 -15.86 17.81 -18.07
C LEU A 200 -14.71 17.11 -18.80
N ALA A 201 -14.18 16.00 -18.25
CA ALA A 201 -13.12 15.22 -18.88
C ALA A 201 -13.64 13.97 -19.61
N GLU A 202 -14.80 13.44 -19.22
CA GLU A 202 -15.29 12.14 -19.70
C GLU A 202 -16.55 12.21 -20.57
N ALA A 203 -17.26 13.36 -20.63
CA ALA A 203 -18.52 13.51 -21.36
C ALA A 203 -18.46 14.56 -22.48
N THR A 204 -19.36 14.42 -23.47
CA THR A 204 -19.49 15.38 -24.59
C THR A 204 -20.31 16.61 -24.19
N GLY A 205 -20.12 17.72 -24.92
CA GLY A 205 -20.87 18.98 -24.71
C GLY A 205 -22.39 18.83 -24.57
N PRO A 206 -23.08 18.00 -25.39
CA PRO A 206 -24.51 17.73 -25.23
C PRO A 206 -24.89 17.07 -23.89
N ILE A 207 -24.06 16.18 -23.36
CA ILE A 207 -24.30 15.52 -22.06
C ILE A 207 -24.10 16.53 -20.92
N ILE A 208 -23.06 17.38 -21.02
CA ILE A 208 -22.83 18.48 -20.08
C ILE A 208 -24.00 19.47 -20.10
N LYS A 209 -24.55 19.80 -21.27
CA LYS A 209 -25.79 20.59 -21.42
C LYS A 209 -26.98 19.93 -20.71
N GLU A 210 -27.19 18.63 -20.91
CA GLU A 210 -28.31 17.91 -20.30
C GLU A 210 -28.23 17.89 -18.75
N GLU A 211 -27.05 17.66 -18.17
CA GLU A 211 -26.87 17.71 -16.72
C GLU A 211 -26.96 19.14 -16.15
N LEU A 212 -26.54 20.18 -16.89
CA LEU A 212 -26.79 21.57 -16.53
C LEU A 212 -28.30 21.90 -16.47
N ILE A 213 -29.07 21.44 -17.45
CA ILE A 213 -30.54 21.60 -17.46
C ILE A 213 -31.16 20.85 -16.26
N LYS A 214 -30.76 19.60 -16.02
CA LYS A 214 -31.20 18.82 -14.85
C LYS A 214 -30.83 19.47 -13.51
N LEU A 215 -29.68 20.15 -13.44
CA LEU A 215 -29.26 20.92 -12.26
C LEU A 215 -30.23 22.09 -12.05
N LEU A 216 -30.48 22.94 -13.06
CA LEU A 216 -31.40 24.07 -12.92
C LEU A 216 -32.84 23.65 -12.59
N ILE A 217 -33.33 22.54 -13.13
CA ILE A 217 -34.65 22.00 -12.77
C ILE A 217 -34.72 21.60 -11.28
N LYS A 218 -33.64 21.03 -10.72
CA LYS A 218 -33.55 20.71 -9.27
C LYS A 218 -33.51 21.98 -8.40
N GLU A 219 -33.06 23.11 -8.93
CA GLU A 219 -33.09 24.42 -8.26
C GLU A 219 -34.44 25.15 -8.43
N GLY A 220 -35.41 24.56 -9.14
CA GLY A 220 -36.79 25.06 -9.25
C GLY A 220 -37.14 25.79 -10.55
N PHE A 221 -36.26 25.81 -11.55
CA PHE A 221 -36.59 26.34 -12.87
C PHE A 221 -37.48 25.36 -13.67
N SER A 222 -38.37 25.88 -14.51
CA SER A 222 -39.10 25.05 -15.49
C SER A 222 -38.13 24.53 -16.56
N LEU A 223 -38.45 23.40 -17.20
CA LEU A 223 -37.63 22.83 -18.28
C LEU A 223 -37.28 23.88 -19.34
N GLN A 224 -38.29 24.57 -19.88
CA GLN A 224 -38.09 25.63 -20.87
C GLN A 224 -37.15 26.74 -20.39
N ARG A 225 -37.30 27.25 -19.15
CA ARG A 225 -36.41 28.31 -18.66
C ARG A 225 -35.01 27.80 -18.31
N ALA A 226 -34.87 26.53 -17.93
CA ALA A 226 -33.58 25.88 -17.75
C ALA A 226 -32.85 25.68 -19.09
N GLU A 227 -33.56 25.31 -20.15
CA GLU A 227 -33.04 25.24 -21.52
C GLU A 227 -32.58 26.62 -22.00
N GLU A 228 -33.43 27.65 -21.91
CA GLU A 228 -33.10 29.04 -22.22
C GLU A 228 -31.86 29.53 -21.44
N LEU A 229 -31.82 29.34 -20.11
CA LEU A 229 -30.70 29.77 -19.27
C LEU A 229 -29.37 29.08 -19.61
N VAL A 230 -29.41 27.80 -19.99
CA VAL A 230 -28.20 27.09 -20.41
C VAL A 230 -27.78 27.54 -21.81
N ASP A 231 -28.69 27.71 -22.76
CA ASP A 231 -28.35 28.19 -24.11
C ASP A 231 -27.92 29.67 -24.16
N GLU A 232 -28.39 30.51 -23.23
CA GLU A 232 -27.92 31.89 -23.03
C GLU A 232 -26.48 31.98 -22.50
N ASN A 233 -25.96 30.93 -21.82
CA ASN A 233 -24.73 31.01 -21.01
C ASN A 233 -23.66 29.93 -21.32
N LEU A 234 -24.02 28.82 -21.96
CA LEU A 234 -23.13 27.70 -22.29
C LEU A 234 -22.26 28.04 -23.51
N ASP A 235 -21.16 28.70 -23.21
CA ASP A 235 -20.07 28.96 -24.16
C ASP A 235 -19.41 27.63 -24.59
N HIS A 236 -19.36 27.31 -25.89
CA HIS A 236 -18.87 26.02 -26.40
C HIS A 236 -17.32 25.90 -26.42
N GLY A 237 -16.67 26.29 -25.32
CA GLY A 237 -15.22 26.21 -25.15
C GLY A 237 -14.41 27.18 -26.01
N ASP A 238 -15.05 28.10 -26.73
CA ASP A 238 -14.45 28.88 -27.83
C ASP A 238 -13.53 30.04 -27.36
N ASN A 239 -13.03 29.96 -26.11
CA ASN A 239 -12.04 30.84 -25.49
C ASN A 239 -10.63 30.59 -26.08
N LYS A 240 -10.49 30.83 -27.38
CA LYS A 240 -9.24 30.74 -28.14
C LYS A 240 -8.30 31.90 -27.81
N ASN A 241 -7.65 31.84 -26.64
CA ASN A 241 -6.48 32.65 -26.35
C ASN A 241 -5.19 31.79 -26.51
N PRO A 242 -4.39 31.99 -27.58
CA PRO A 242 -3.12 31.31 -27.76
C PRO A 242 -2.14 31.52 -26.61
N GLU A 243 -2.21 32.64 -25.88
CA GLU A 243 -1.32 32.95 -24.75
C GLU A 243 -1.56 32.03 -23.53
N THR A 244 -2.74 31.42 -23.42
CA THR A 244 -3.06 30.43 -22.37
C THR A 244 -2.86 28.97 -22.81
N MET A 245 -2.60 28.71 -24.09
CA MET A 245 -2.47 27.34 -24.60
C MET A 245 -1.05 26.79 -24.40
N ARG A 246 -0.89 25.94 -23.39
CA ARG A 246 0.34 25.19 -23.12
C ARG A 246 0.32 23.83 -23.82
N SER A 247 1.20 23.62 -24.80
CA SER A 247 1.48 22.28 -25.32
C SER A 247 2.20 21.44 -24.25
N LEU A 248 1.96 20.13 -24.23
CA LEU A 248 2.56 19.22 -23.25
C LEU A 248 3.91 18.65 -23.69
N ALA A 249 4.29 18.78 -24.97
CA ALA A 249 5.54 18.25 -25.53
C ALA A 249 5.95 19.01 -26.80
N ASP A 250 7.10 18.69 -27.39
CA ASP A 250 7.36 19.04 -28.79
C ASP A 250 6.59 18.09 -29.71
N LEU A 251 5.31 18.43 -29.92
CA LEU A 251 4.40 17.68 -30.78
C LEU A 251 4.80 17.74 -32.26
N GLN A 252 5.48 18.80 -32.70
CA GLN A 252 5.89 18.97 -34.09
C GLN A 252 7.01 17.97 -34.43
N ILE A 253 8.03 17.85 -33.58
CA ILE A 253 9.06 16.83 -33.69
C ILE A 253 8.43 15.44 -33.60
N LEU A 254 7.59 15.16 -32.60
CA LEU A 254 6.93 13.85 -32.44
C LEU A 254 6.15 13.44 -33.70
N PHE A 255 5.27 14.31 -34.21
CA PHE A 255 4.44 14.01 -35.38
C PHE A 255 5.30 13.93 -36.66
N LYS A 256 6.39 14.72 -36.77
CA LYS A 256 7.38 14.61 -37.85
C LYS A 256 8.06 13.23 -37.83
N VAL A 257 8.45 12.69 -36.66
CA VAL A 257 9.01 11.33 -36.55
C VAL A 257 8.01 10.28 -37.02
N LEU A 258 6.76 10.33 -36.53
CA LEU A 258 5.71 9.38 -36.88
C LEU A 258 5.50 9.32 -38.40
N LYS A 259 5.34 10.48 -39.05
CA LYS A 259 5.13 10.57 -40.50
C LYS A 259 6.37 10.14 -41.30
N GLN A 260 7.59 10.47 -40.85
CA GLN A 260 8.83 9.99 -41.47
C GLN A 260 8.98 8.45 -41.41
N LYS A 261 8.42 7.79 -40.40
CA LYS A 261 8.43 6.32 -40.25
C LYS A 261 7.18 5.63 -40.79
N GLN A 262 6.38 6.37 -41.58
CA GLN A 262 5.14 5.94 -42.26
C GLN A 262 4.00 5.53 -41.31
N VAL A 263 4.05 5.97 -40.05
CA VAL A 263 2.96 5.80 -39.08
C VAL A 263 1.90 6.87 -39.35
N LYS A 264 0.64 6.46 -39.46
CA LYS A 264 -0.50 7.38 -39.60
C LYS A 264 -0.87 7.99 -38.25
N VAL A 265 -1.42 9.20 -38.26
CA VAL A 265 -1.81 9.93 -37.05
C VAL A 265 -3.29 10.32 -37.15
N ALA A 266 -4.07 10.03 -36.13
CA ALA A 266 -5.46 10.45 -36.02
C ALA A 266 -5.73 11.13 -34.67
N ILE A 267 -6.71 12.04 -34.64
CA ILE A 267 -7.24 12.66 -33.43
C ILE A 267 -8.66 12.16 -33.20
N CYS A 268 -8.99 11.78 -31.97
CA CYS A 268 -10.33 11.33 -31.59
C CYS A 268 -10.75 11.98 -30.26
N THR A 269 -11.51 13.07 -30.34
CA THR A 269 -11.86 13.91 -29.18
C THR A 269 -13.38 14.04 -28.97
N ALA A 270 -13.78 14.45 -27.76
CA ALA A 270 -15.17 14.74 -27.40
C ALA A 270 -15.61 16.16 -27.80
N ASP A 271 -14.64 17.02 -28.14
CA ASP A 271 -14.84 18.41 -28.55
C ASP A 271 -15.44 18.55 -29.94
N SER A 272 -15.91 19.76 -30.25
CA SER A 272 -16.39 20.13 -31.58
C SER A 272 -15.27 20.22 -32.64
N ARG A 273 -15.65 19.93 -33.90
CA ARG A 273 -14.75 19.90 -35.05
C ARG A 273 -14.04 21.23 -35.32
N LYS A 274 -14.78 22.33 -35.43
CA LYS A 274 -14.21 23.63 -35.80
C LYS A 274 -13.14 24.12 -34.80
N PRO A 275 -13.38 24.14 -33.46
CA PRO A 275 -12.33 24.45 -32.49
C PRO A 275 -11.13 23.50 -32.54
N THR A 276 -11.36 22.21 -32.79
CA THR A 276 -10.29 21.20 -32.90
C THR A 276 -9.41 21.42 -34.14
N GLU A 277 -10.00 21.76 -35.28
CA GLU A 277 -9.27 22.07 -36.52
C GLU A 277 -8.45 23.36 -36.38
N GLU A 278 -9.04 24.43 -35.82
CA GLU A 278 -8.33 25.69 -35.52
C GLU A 278 -7.17 25.49 -34.52
N LEU A 279 -7.33 24.66 -33.49
CA LEU A 279 -6.26 24.32 -32.55
C LEU A 279 -5.08 23.64 -33.27
N LEU A 280 -5.36 22.66 -34.13
CA LEU A 280 -4.32 21.92 -34.85
C LEU A 280 -3.58 22.83 -35.85
N GLU A 281 -4.22 23.87 -36.38
CA GLU A 281 -3.55 24.90 -37.18
C GLU A 281 -2.63 25.78 -36.33
N ILE A 282 -3.09 26.25 -35.14
CA ILE A 282 -2.28 27.04 -34.21
C ILE A 282 -1.03 26.26 -33.74
N LEU A 283 -1.17 24.96 -33.45
CA LEU A 283 -0.06 24.07 -33.10
C LEU A 283 0.80 23.67 -34.31
N ASN A 284 0.40 24.04 -35.54
CA ASN A 284 0.99 23.64 -36.82
C ASN A 284 0.99 22.12 -37.09
N LEU A 285 0.08 21.37 -36.46
CA LEU A 285 -0.03 19.91 -36.56
C LEU A 285 -0.97 19.43 -37.68
N SER A 286 -1.87 20.27 -38.21
CA SER A 286 -2.88 19.86 -39.21
C SER A 286 -2.31 19.19 -40.46
N LYS A 287 -1.07 19.51 -40.85
CA LYS A 287 -0.38 18.90 -42.02
C LYS A 287 0.15 17.48 -41.73
N ASN A 288 0.13 17.05 -40.48
CA ASN A 288 0.68 15.77 -40.02
C ASN A 288 -0.41 14.82 -39.49
N VAL A 289 -1.66 15.25 -39.40
CA VAL A 289 -2.83 14.43 -39.02
C VAL A 289 -3.51 13.90 -40.28
N ASP A 290 -3.76 12.58 -40.35
CA ASP A 290 -4.44 11.93 -41.48
C ASP A 290 -5.96 11.89 -41.34
N LEU A 291 -6.49 11.94 -40.10
CA LEU A 291 -7.94 11.94 -39.82
C LEU A 291 -8.25 12.56 -38.46
N ILE A 292 -9.34 13.32 -38.38
CA ILE A 292 -9.89 13.89 -37.15
C ILE A 292 -11.33 13.37 -36.97
N VAL A 293 -11.67 12.90 -35.78
CA VAL A 293 -13.04 12.57 -35.35
C VAL A 293 -13.37 13.35 -34.07
N CYS A 294 -14.54 13.99 -34.07
CA CYS A 294 -14.98 14.95 -33.05
C CYS A 294 -16.34 14.54 -32.45
N GLY A 295 -16.73 15.15 -31.33
CA GLY A 295 -17.98 14.83 -30.64
C GLY A 295 -19.25 15.31 -31.36
N ASP A 296 -19.12 16.18 -32.36
CA ASP A 296 -20.19 16.73 -33.19
C ASP A 296 -20.28 16.12 -34.61
N ASP A 297 -19.41 15.17 -34.96
CA ASP A 297 -19.55 14.42 -36.22
C ASP A 297 -20.79 13.50 -36.16
N ALA A 298 -21.64 13.53 -37.20
CA ALA A 298 -22.91 12.79 -37.25
C ALA A 298 -22.82 11.24 -37.24
N LEU A 299 -21.61 10.67 -37.14
CA LEU A 299 -21.31 9.24 -36.98
C LEU A 299 -20.36 8.98 -35.80
N SER A 300 -20.21 9.94 -34.89
CA SER A 300 -19.41 9.82 -33.67
C SER A 300 -20.23 9.17 -32.57
N GLU A 301 -19.64 8.21 -31.86
CA GLU A 301 -20.18 7.73 -30.58
C GLU A 301 -19.29 8.21 -29.43
N PRO A 302 -19.86 8.55 -28.25
CA PRO A 302 -19.08 8.98 -27.10
C PRO A 302 -18.15 7.86 -26.60
N LYS A 303 -16.98 8.25 -26.12
CA LYS A 303 -16.05 7.36 -25.41
C LYS A 303 -16.76 6.77 -24.17
N PRO A 304 -16.53 5.50 -23.81
CA PRO A 304 -15.53 4.58 -24.35
C PRO A 304 -16.03 3.69 -25.51
N SER A 305 -17.02 4.11 -26.31
CA SER A 305 -17.49 3.28 -27.45
C SER A 305 -16.34 2.99 -28.44
N PRO A 306 -16.14 1.73 -28.87
CA PRO A 306 -15.11 1.39 -29.85
C PRO A 306 -15.39 1.93 -31.26
N HIS A 307 -16.58 2.48 -31.52
CA HIS A 307 -17.00 2.91 -32.86
C HIS A 307 -15.97 3.84 -33.50
N ASN A 308 -15.56 4.90 -32.80
CA ASN A 308 -14.70 5.93 -33.38
C ASN A 308 -13.31 5.38 -33.74
N ALA A 309 -12.69 4.60 -32.85
CA ALA A 309 -11.42 3.94 -33.13
C ALA A 309 -11.52 2.95 -34.32
N LEU A 310 -12.57 2.12 -34.36
CA LEU A 310 -12.80 1.19 -35.48
C LEU A 310 -13.11 1.93 -36.80
N MET A 311 -13.84 3.04 -36.76
CA MET A 311 -14.08 3.91 -37.91
C MET A 311 -12.78 4.54 -38.42
N ILE A 312 -11.90 5.00 -37.52
CA ILE A 312 -10.59 5.58 -37.88
C ILE A 312 -9.72 4.52 -38.56
N CYS A 313 -9.55 3.34 -37.95
CA CYS A 313 -8.83 2.21 -38.55
C CYS A 313 -9.37 1.86 -39.95
N LYS A 314 -10.70 1.75 -40.09
CA LYS A 314 -11.38 1.46 -41.36
C LYS A 314 -11.18 2.55 -42.41
N LYS A 315 -11.33 3.84 -42.05
CA LYS A 315 -11.14 4.98 -42.97
C LYS A 315 -9.69 5.11 -43.44
N LEU A 316 -8.73 4.84 -42.55
CA LEU A 316 -7.30 4.91 -42.85
C LEU A 316 -6.73 3.62 -43.46
N GLY A 317 -7.52 2.55 -43.56
CA GLY A 317 -7.07 1.26 -44.12
C GLY A 317 -5.97 0.61 -43.29
N VAL A 318 -6.13 0.61 -41.97
CA VAL A 318 -5.21 0.00 -41.00
C VAL A 318 -5.95 -1.07 -40.19
N ASP A 319 -5.30 -2.20 -39.93
CA ASP A 319 -5.85 -3.22 -39.05
C ASP A 319 -5.82 -2.73 -37.59
N PRO A 320 -6.90 -2.91 -36.79
CA PRO A 320 -6.93 -2.51 -35.38
C PRO A 320 -5.71 -2.99 -34.58
N SER A 321 -5.22 -4.21 -34.83
CA SER A 321 -4.06 -4.79 -34.14
C SER A 321 -2.70 -4.18 -34.55
N GLU A 322 -2.68 -3.13 -35.36
CA GLU A 322 -1.51 -2.28 -35.65
C GLU A 322 -1.71 -0.81 -35.25
N ALA A 323 -2.88 -0.48 -34.70
CA ALA A 323 -3.19 0.85 -34.20
C ALA A 323 -2.90 0.97 -32.70
N VAL A 324 -2.64 2.19 -32.24
CA VAL A 324 -2.41 2.54 -30.83
C VAL A 324 -3.39 3.61 -30.42
N MET A 325 -4.13 3.45 -29.33
CA MET A 325 -4.83 4.57 -28.68
C MET A 325 -3.93 5.20 -27.63
N VAL A 326 -3.90 6.53 -27.54
CA VAL A 326 -3.13 7.30 -26.58
C VAL A 326 -4.05 8.36 -25.96
N GLY A 327 -4.20 8.34 -24.63
CA GLY A 327 -5.08 9.26 -23.91
C GLY A 327 -4.71 9.42 -22.44
N ASP A 328 -5.21 10.46 -21.79
CA ASP A 328 -4.99 10.75 -20.36
C ASP A 328 -6.20 10.38 -19.49
N THR A 329 -7.35 10.03 -20.10
CA THR A 329 -8.55 9.61 -19.37
C THR A 329 -8.76 8.09 -19.41
N LYS A 330 -9.53 7.58 -18.44
CA LYS A 330 -9.95 6.18 -18.40
C LYS A 330 -10.79 5.79 -19.62
N VAL A 331 -11.61 6.71 -20.16
CA VAL A 331 -12.50 6.42 -21.29
C VAL A 331 -11.78 6.31 -22.63
N ASP A 332 -10.66 7.02 -22.82
CA ASP A 332 -9.77 6.87 -23.98
C ASP A 332 -9.20 5.46 -24.06
N VAL A 333 -8.58 5.04 -22.97
CA VAL A 333 -7.87 3.77 -22.88
C VAL A 333 -8.86 2.61 -22.95
N MET A 334 -10.06 2.76 -22.37
CA MET A 334 -11.15 1.80 -22.55
C MET A 334 -11.65 1.72 -24.00
N MET A 335 -11.72 2.83 -24.75
CA MET A 335 -12.07 2.81 -26.18
C MET A 335 -11.04 2.02 -27.00
N GLY A 336 -9.74 2.26 -26.78
CA GLY A 336 -8.67 1.51 -27.45
C GLY A 336 -8.76 0.00 -27.19
N ARG A 337 -9.00 -0.37 -25.93
CA ARG A 337 -9.17 -1.77 -25.51
C ARG A 337 -10.43 -2.40 -26.06
N ALA A 338 -11.56 -1.69 -26.06
CA ALA A 338 -12.84 -2.17 -26.59
C ALA A 338 -12.81 -2.33 -28.12
N ALA A 339 -12.03 -1.52 -28.83
CA ALA A 339 -11.78 -1.64 -30.26
C ALA A 339 -10.76 -2.74 -30.60
N ASN A 340 -10.21 -3.43 -29.58
CA ASN A 340 -9.15 -4.44 -29.72
C ASN A 340 -7.96 -3.90 -30.54
N LEU A 341 -7.51 -2.68 -30.22
CA LEU A 341 -6.32 -2.10 -30.85
C LEU A 341 -5.04 -2.85 -30.45
N GLY A 342 -3.95 -2.63 -31.20
CA GLY A 342 -2.64 -3.23 -30.95
C GLY A 342 -2.01 -2.82 -29.61
N LEU A 343 -2.25 -1.58 -29.17
CA LEU A 343 -1.90 -1.06 -27.84
C LEU A 343 -2.90 0.01 -27.39
N SER A 344 -3.11 0.13 -26.08
CA SER A 344 -3.78 1.26 -25.42
C SER A 344 -2.83 1.88 -24.38
N VAL A 345 -2.49 3.15 -24.54
CA VAL A 345 -1.44 3.84 -23.76
C VAL A 345 -2.04 4.99 -22.96
N GLY A 346 -1.82 4.97 -21.64
CA GLY A 346 -2.19 6.05 -20.74
C GLY A 346 -1.08 7.11 -20.60
N VAL A 347 -1.43 8.40 -20.58
CA VAL A 347 -0.47 9.51 -20.40
C VAL A 347 -0.78 10.28 -19.12
N LEU A 348 0.24 10.49 -18.27
CA LEU A 348 0.09 11.15 -16.96
C LEU A 348 0.16 12.69 -17.00
N SER A 349 0.15 13.30 -18.19
CA SER A 349 0.24 14.76 -18.39
C SER A 349 -1.09 15.50 -18.27
N GLY A 350 -2.20 14.77 -18.11
CA GLY A 350 -3.56 15.29 -18.11
C GLY A 350 -4.29 15.21 -16.77
N VAL A 351 -5.52 14.71 -16.75
CA VAL A 351 -6.36 14.58 -15.54
C VAL A 351 -6.31 13.20 -14.90
N GLY A 352 -6.11 12.12 -15.66
CA GLY A 352 -6.17 10.75 -15.13
C GLY A 352 -4.94 10.38 -14.29
N GLY A 353 -5.19 9.84 -13.09
CA GLY A 353 -4.16 9.26 -12.25
C GLY A 353 -3.66 7.92 -12.79
N LYS A 354 -2.44 7.53 -12.39
CA LYS A 354 -1.88 6.21 -12.73
C LYS A 354 -2.81 5.06 -12.30
N THR A 355 -3.51 5.21 -11.18
CA THR A 355 -4.54 4.30 -10.67
C THR A 355 -5.71 4.07 -11.62
N ASP A 356 -6.02 5.06 -12.46
CA ASP A 356 -7.28 5.15 -13.20
C ASP A 356 -7.09 4.62 -14.62
N LEU A 357 -5.88 4.80 -15.17
CA LEU A 357 -5.44 4.30 -16.46
C LEU A 357 -4.95 2.85 -16.40
N GLN A 358 -4.26 2.45 -15.33
CA GLN A 358 -3.60 1.13 -15.22
C GLN A 358 -4.53 -0.09 -15.34
N PRO A 359 -5.84 -0.06 -14.99
CA PRO A 359 -6.73 -1.18 -15.22
C PRO A 359 -6.97 -1.51 -16.70
N ASN A 360 -6.74 -0.56 -17.61
CA ASN A 360 -7.03 -0.69 -19.04
C ASN A 360 -5.85 -0.41 -19.98
N ALA A 361 -4.81 0.29 -19.52
CA ALA A 361 -3.65 0.63 -20.34
C ALA A 361 -2.64 -0.52 -20.35
N ASP A 362 -2.18 -0.90 -21.55
CA ASP A 362 -1.07 -1.83 -21.72
C ASP A 362 0.25 -1.19 -21.24
N HIS A 363 0.37 0.13 -21.44
CA HIS A 363 1.50 0.94 -20.99
C HIS A 363 1.04 2.30 -20.44
N ILE A 364 1.76 2.83 -19.44
CA ILE A 364 1.58 4.21 -18.95
C ILE A 364 2.90 4.96 -19.10
N ILE A 365 2.82 6.15 -19.69
CA ILE A 365 3.94 7.06 -19.91
C ILE A 365 3.76 8.37 -19.17
N GLN A 366 4.87 9.07 -18.84
CA GLN A 366 4.82 10.34 -18.13
C GLN A 366 4.35 11.46 -19.05
N ASN A 367 4.82 11.42 -20.30
CA ASN A 367 4.54 12.42 -21.31
C ASN A 367 4.33 11.74 -22.68
N VAL A 368 3.51 12.33 -23.55
CA VAL A 368 3.22 11.80 -24.89
C VAL A 368 4.48 11.59 -25.76
N GLN A 369 5.59 12.31 -25.51
CA GLN A 369 6.87 12.10 -26.19
C GLN A 369 7.61 10.80 -25.83
N ASP A 370 7.30 10.17 -24.68
CA ASP A 370 7.81 8.84 -24.28
C ASP A 370 7.19 7.69 -25.12
N LEU A 371 6.32 7.98 -26.09
CA LEU A 371 5.60 6.95 -26.88
C LEU A 371 6.49 6.16 -27.85
N LEU A 372 7.50 6.80 -28.47
CA LEU A 372 8.28 6.21 -29.56
C LEU A 372 8.96 4.86 -29.21
N PRO A 373 9.59 4.67 -28.03
CA PRO A 373 10.21 3.39 -27.64
C PRO A 373 9.23 2.25 -27.39
N LEU A 374 7.92 2.51 -27.32
CA LEU A 374 6.87 1.50 -27.22
C LEU A 374 6.45 1.01 -28.61
N ILE A 375 6.16 1.95 -29.52
CA ILE A 375 5.47 1.67 -30.79
C ILE A 375 6.42 1.34 -31.96
N MET A 376 7.72 1.66 -31.85
CA MET A 376 8.72 1.39 -32.88
C MET A 376 10.10 1.02 -32.27
N PRO A 377 10.92 0.22 -32.97
CA PRO A 377 12.27 -0.11 -32.52
C PRO A 377 13.15 1.12 -32.31
N THR A 378 13.99 1.06 -31.27
CA THR A 378 14.96 2.10 -30.90
C THR A 378 15.82 2.59 -32.07
N GLU A 379 16.32 1.66 -32.89
CA GLU A 379 17.20 1.97 -34.01
C GLU A 379 16.46 2.61 -35.20
N GLU A 380 15.12 2.55 -35.26
CA GLU A 380 14.39 3.17 -36.37
C GLU A 380 14.37 4.71 -36.28
N TRP A 381 14.53 5.32 -35.10
CA TRP A 381 14.38 6.77 -34.91
C TRP A 381 15.58 7.47 -34.26
N LYS A 382 16.45 6.76 -33.52
CA LYS A 382 17.59 7.37 -32.81
C LYS A 382 18.62 8.06 -33.69
N ASP A 383 18.70 7.72 -34.97
CA ASP A 383 19.67 8.34 -35.89
C ASP A 383 19.27 9.76 -36.32
N CYS A 384 17.98 10.13 -36.17
CA CYS A 384 17.49 11.46 -36.52
C CYS A 384 17.11 12.31 -35.29
N TYR A 385 16.78 11.65 -34.16
CA TYR A 385 16.30 12.32 -32.95
C TYR A 385 16.87 11.66 -31.69
N VAL A 386 17.14 12.45 -30.65
CA VAL A 386 17.65 11.96 -29.37
C VAL A 386 16.83 12.57 -28.22
N TYR A 387 16.76 11.86 -27.09
CA TYR A 387 16.24 12.45 -25.86
C TYR A 387 17.33 13.26 -25.16
N SER A 388 17.00 14.48 -24.74
CA SER A 388 17.84 15.26 -23.83
C SER A 388 18.01 14.54 -22.48
N THR A 389 18.91 15.04 -21.63
CA THR A 389 19.03 14.59 -20.22
C THR A 389 17.74 14.75 -19.43
N GLU A 390 16.81 15.58 -19.89
CA GLU A 390 15.48 15.87 -19.31
C GLU A 390 14.35 15.11 -20.04
N ARG A 391 14.68 14.17 -20.94
CA ARG A 391 13.76 13.37 -21.77
C ARG A 391 12.93 14.14 -22.80
N ILE A 392 13.32 15.35 -23.18
CA ILE A 392 12.69 16.08 -24.29
C ILE A 392 13.27 15.54 -25.61
N LEU A 393 12.42 15.27 -26.59
CA LEU A 393 12.84 14.76 -27.90
C LEU A 393 13.36 15.92 -28.77
N ILE A 394 14.61 15.83 -29.23
CA ILE A 394 15.29 16.88 -30.02
C ILE A 394 15.93 16.30 -31.29
N GLU A 395 16.12 17.12 -32.32
CA GLU A 395 16.81 16.71 -33.55
C GLU A 395 18.31 16.46 -33.33
N ARG A 396 18.82 15.41 -33.98
CA ARG A 396 20.19 14.93 -33.80
C ARG A 396 21.08 15.42 -34.94
N HIS A 397 21.61 16.63 -34.81
CA HIS A 397 22.60 17.17 -35.75
C HIS A 397 23.87 16.30 -35.75
N PHE A 398 24.20 15.72 -36.91
CA PHE A 398 25.38 14.91 -37.14
C PHE A 398 26.35 15.62 -38.09
N GLY A 399 27.52 16.00 -37.58
CA GLY A 399 28.64 16.53 -38.36
C GLY A 399 28.92 18.01 -38.10
N GLU A 400 29.96 18.27 -37.31
CA GLU A 400 30.98 19.34 -37.44
C GLU A 400 31.75 19.47 -36.11
N GLU A 401 32.72 18.56 -35.90
CA GLU A 401 33.95 18.95 -35.20
C GLU A 401 34.93 19.52 -36.25
N GLU A 402 35.76 20.45 -35.81
CA GLU A 402 36.65 21.31 -36.63
C GLU A 402 35.97 22.43 -37.44
N SER A 403 36.66 23.58 -37.51
CA SER A 403 36.27 24.82 -38.21
C SER A 403 35.01 25.58 -37.74
N LEU A 404 35.01 26.06 -36.50
CA LEU A 404 34.48 27.40 -36.23
C LEU A 404 35.25 28.08 -35.08
N GLY A 405 36.20 28.94 -35.46
CA GLY A 405 36.68 30.00 -34.57
C GLY A 405 35.72 31.18 -34.62
N GLU A 406 35.70 31.96 -33.54
CA GLU A 406 34.93 33.20 -33.37
C GLU A 406 33.40 33.03 -33.15
N ASN A 407 32.92 33.64 -32.06
CA ASN A 407 31.51 34.04 -31.81
C ASN A 407 30.43 32.94 -31.74
N LEU A 408 30.54 32.03 -30.77
CA LEU A 408 29.35 31.49 -30.12
C LEU A 408 28.64 32.61 -29.32
N PRO A 409 27.32 32.81 -29.46
CA PRO A 409 26.60 33.88 -28.79
C PRO A 409 26.50 33.63 -27.27
N GLU A 410 26.53 34.70 -26.49
CA GLU A 410 26.46 34.63 -25.03
C GLU A 410 25.08 34.21 -24.54
N GLN A 411 25.03 33.13 -23.76
CA GLN A 411 23.79 32.62 -23.18
C GLN A 411 23.31 33.58 -22.08
N LYS A 412 22.27 34.35 -22.40
CA LYS A 412 21.76 35.42 -21.54
C LYS A 412 20.83 34.86 -20.47
N VAL A 413 21.06 35.23 -19.21
CA VAL A 413 20.12 34.95 -18.10
C VAL A 413 18.72 35.44 -18.46
N SER A 414 17.72 34.57 -18.32
CA SER A 414 16.30 34.86 -18.58
C SER A 414 15.42 34.69 -17.33
N LEU A 415 15.95 34.12 -16.24
CA LEU A 415 15.26 33.94 -14.96
C LEU A 415 16.19 34.14 -13.75
N ALA A 416 15.73 34.89 -12.75
CA ALA A 416 16.31 34.96 -11.41
C ALA A 416 15.35 34.35 -10.38
N ILE A 417 15.80 33.32 -9.67
CA ILE A 417 15.09 32.65 -8.58
C ILE A 417 15.71 33.13 -7.27
N ILE A 418 14.96 33.87 -6.47
CA ILE A 418 15.48 34.62 -5.32
C ILE A 418 14.76 34.20 -4.03
N ASP A 419 15.54 33.93 -2.99
CA ASP A 419 15.05 33.62 -1.64
C ASP A 419 14.50 34.87 -0.94
N LEU A 420 13.48 34.73 -0.08
CA LEU A 420 12.85 35.89 0.57
C LEU A 420 13.60 36.35 1.83
N HIS A 421 13.68 35.50 2.85
CA HIS A 421 14.27 35.85 4.14
C HIS A 421 15.79 35.74 4.06
N GLY A 422 16.52 36.65 4.74
CA GLY A 422 17.98 36.75 4.70
C GLY A 422 18.56 37.32 3.39
N THR A 423 17.90 37.05 2.26
CA THR A 423 18.33 37.45 0.93
C THR A 423 17.69 38.76 0.46
N LEU A 424 16.38 38.94 0.68
CA LEU A 424 15.65 40.18 0.36
C LEU A 424 15.24 40.95 1.62
N VAL A 425 14.75 40.26 2.65
CA VAL A 425 14.36 40.89 3.93
C VAL A 425 15.19 40.38 5.11
N CYS A 426 15.68 41.32 5.93
CA CYS A 426 16.41 41.03 7.14
C CYS A 426 15.46 40.46 8.20
N SER A 427 15.56 39.16 8.47
CA SER A 427 14.73 38.43 9.42
C SER A 427 15.38 38.19 10.79
N GLU A 428 16.72 38.24 10.90
CA GLU A 428 17.47 37.81 12.09
C GLU A 428 16.96 38.42 13.40
N ALA A 429 16.79 39.74 13.46
CA ALA A 429 16.30 40.43 14.66
C ALA A 429 14.82 40.11 14.97
N VAL A 430 14.00 39.86 13.94
CA VAL A 430 12.57 39.57 14.07
C VAL A 430 12.35 38.13 14.54
N TRP A 431 13.08 37.18 13.96
CA TRP A 431 13.11 35.78 14.40
C TRP A 431 13.62 35.65 15.84
N LEU A 432 14.72 36.34 16.19
CA LEU A 432 15.21 36.39 17.57
C LEU A 432 14.13 36.92 18.53
N ASN A 433 13.50 38.06 18.21
CA ASN A 433 12.47 38.68 19.05
C ASN A 433 11.23 37.76 19.22
N TRP A 434 10.73 37.19 18.13
CA TRP A 434 9.65 36.22 18.15
C TRP A 434 10.01 34.98 18.99
N THR A 435 11.23 34.46 18.88
CA THR A 435 11.68 33.33 19.70
C THR A 435 11.74 33.68 21.18
N LYS A 436 12.10 34.92 21.57
CA LYS A 436 11.99 35.38 22.97
C LYS A 436 10.54 35.38 23.45
N GLN A 437 9.63 35.85 22.61
CA GLN A 437 8.21 35.97 22.95
C GLN A 437 7.54 34.60 23.06
N ILE A 438 7.74 33.69 22.09
CA ILE A 438 7.14 32.35 22.16
C ILE A 438 7.78 31.50 23.25
N ALA A 439 9.09 31.64 23.53
CA ALA A 439 9.71 31.04 24.71
C ALA A 439 9.00 31.47 26.00
N LYS A 440 8.97 32.78 26.28
CA LYS A 440 8.29 33.32 27.46
C LYS A 440 6.82 32.93 27.52
N ARG A 441 6.13 32.87 26.38
CA ARG A 441 4.72 32.49 26.32
C ARG A 441 4.49 31.00 26.63
N LEU A 442 5.44 30.13 26.29
CA LEU A 442 5.43 28.74 26.72
C LEU A 442 5.68 28.65 28.23
N GLU A 443 6.66 29.39 28.77
CA GLU A 443 6.94 29.46 30.22
C GLU A 443 5.72 29.95 31.02
N GLU A 444 5.00 30.97 30.52
CA GLU A 444 3.74 31.45 31.10
C GLU A 444 2.61 30.40 31.11
N LEU A 445 2.56 29.53 30.11
CA LEU A 445 1.49 28.52 29.93
C LEU A 445 1.81 27.17 30.60
N THR A 446 3.08 26.84 30.86
CA THR A 446 3.50 25.57 31.46
C THR A 446 4.06 25.71 32.89
N HIS A 447 4.42 26.93 33.30
CA HIS A 447 5.15 27.22 34.55
C HIS A 447 6.53 26.54 34.64
N MET A 448 7.12 26.20 33.48
CA MET A 448 8.49 25.70 33.34
C MET A 448 9.42 26.81 32.88
N GLU A 449 10.71 26.76 33.25
CA GLU A 449 11.76 27.51 32.56
C GLU A 449 12.11 26.77 31.27
N LEU A 450 12.07 27.45 30.12
CA LEU A 450 12.16 26.85 28.77
C LEU A 450 12.98 27.69 27.78
N MET A 451 13.37 28.92 28.14
CA MET A 451 14.01 29.87 27.21
C MET A 451 15.29 29.32 26.58
N GLU A 452 16.13 28.68 27.39
CA GLU A 452 17.41 28.12 26.98
C GLU A 452 17.28 26.91 26.04
N GLU A 453 16.22 26.13 26.24
CA GLU A 453 15.88 24.92 25.49
C GLU A 453 15.18 25.28 24.17
N VAL A 454 14.26 26.25 24.20
CA VAL A 454 13.61 26.80 23.00
C VAL A 454 14.64 27.44 22.08
N TYR A 455 15.56 28.25 22.62
CA TYR A 455 16.65 28.84 21.83
C TYR A 455 17.52 27.74 21.21
N SER A 456 17.90 26.71 21.98
CA SER A 456 18.70 25.60 21.47
C SER A 456 17.96 24.75 20.43
N ARG A 457 16.66 24.50 20.61
CA ARG A 457 15.80 23.72 19.71
C ARG A 457 15.56 24.44 18.38
N LEU A 458 15.50 25.76 18.40
CA LEU A 458 15.26 26.60 17.23
C LEU A 458 16.55 27.11 16.56
N GLY A 459 17.73 26.83 17.13
CA GLY A 459 19.02 27.14 16.50
C GLY A 459 19.59 28.53 16.81
N ILE A 460 19.16 29.19 17.89
CA ILE A 460 19.70 30.48 18.31
C ILE A 460 20.99 30.29 19.12
N CYS A 461 22.04 31.05 18.75
CA CYS A 461 23.33 31.00 19.41
C CYS A 461 23.30 31.73 20.76
N LYS A 462 23.39 31.00 21.87
CA LYS A 462 23.33 31.55 23.24
C LYS A 462 24.33 32.69 23.52
N ILE A 463 25.52 32.65 22.93
CA ILE A 463 26.59 33.64 23.16
C ILE A 463 26.46 34.88 22.25
N SER A 464 26.12 34.71 20.97
CA SER A 464 26.07 35.82 20.00
C SER A 464 24.66 36.32 19.66
N LEU A 465 23.62 35.65 20.18
CA LEU A 465 22.20 35.85 19.88
C LEU A 465 21.82 35.79 18.38
N LYS A 466 22.73 35.37 17.51
CA LYS A 466 22.47 35.14 16.08
C LYS A 466 21.67 33.87 15.85
N VAL A 467 20.80 33.89 14.84
CA VAL A 467 20.13 32.69 14.32
C VAL A 467 21.15 31.89 13.49
N LYS A 468 21.18 30.56 13.65
CA LYS A 468 21.98 29.64 12.83
C LYS A 468 21.09 28.86 11.86
N HIS A 469 21.71 28.31 10.83
CA HIS A 469 21.20 27.16 10.07
C HIS A 469 20.56 26.12 11.01
N GLY A 470 19.32 25.71 10.72
CA GLY A 470 18.50 24.88 11.60
C GLY A 470 17.00 25.14 11.47
N ILE A 471 16.22 24.65 12.45
CA ILE A 471 14.75 24.56 12.37
C ILE A 471 14.08 25.91 12.13
N LEU A 472 14.56 27.01 12.72
CA LEU A 472 13.95 28.34 12.55
C LEU A 472 14.23 28.99 11.18
N ALA A 473 15.33 28.63 10.52
CA ALA A 473 15.80 29.26 9.28
C ALA A 473 15.51 28.43 8.02
N GLU A 474 15.45 27.10 8.12
CA GLU A 474 15.43 26.19 6.95
C GLU A 474 14.14 25.40 6.74
N ARG A 475 13.24 25.38 7.74
CA ARG A 475 12.10 24.44 7.80
C ARG A 475 10.74 25.14 7.77
N PRO A 476 9.69 24.48 7.22
CA PRO A 476 8.33 24.99 7.29
C PRO A 476 7.85 25.18 8.72
N LYS A 477 6.91 26.10 8.92
CA LYS A 477 6.32 26.43 10.23
C LYS A 477 5.62 25.26 10.94
N ALA A 478 5.25 24.21 10.21
CA ALA A 478 4.79 22.95 10.80
C ALA A 478 5.91 22.29 11.64
N GLU A 479 7.10 22.10 11.07
CA GLU A 479 8.26 21.55 11.79
C GLU A 479 8.67 22.40 13.00
N ILE A 480 8.56 23.75 12.90
CA ILE A 480 8.85 24.63 14.05
C ILE A 480 7.87 24.36 15.20
N LYS A 481 6.58 24.15 14.92
CA LYS A 481 5.59 23.72 15.94
C LYS A 481 5.89 22.31 16.44
N ASP A 482 6.26 21.38 15.57
CA ASP A 482 6.56 20.00 15.96
C ASP A 482 7.79 19.90 16.86
N ALA A 483 8.83 20.70 16.59
CA ALA A 483 10.01 20.82 17.42
C ALA A 483 9.69 21.37 18.82
N LEU A 484 8.80 22.37 18.91
CA LEU A 484 8.32 22.90 20.20
C LEU A 484 7.43 21.89 20.94
N LYS A 485 6.56 21.15 20.25
CA LYS A 485 5.76 20.07 20.87
C LYS A 485 6.65 18.94 21.39
N SER A 486 7.68 18.55 20.64
CA SER A 486 8.67 17.57 21.08
C SER A 486 9.36 18.04 22.35
N LEU A 487 9.84 19.29 22.38
CA LEU A 487 10.47 19.87 23.55
C LEU A 487 9.57 19.83 24.80
N LEU A 488 8.29 20.23 24.69
CA LEU A 488 7.37 20.15 25.84
C LEU A 488 7.15 18.71 26.32
N ARG A 489 7.10 17.73 25.40
CA ARG A 489 6.98 16.30 25.76
C ARG A 489 8.25 15.74 26.40
N GLU A 490 9.41 16.23 26.00
CA GLU A 490 10.71 15.92 26.62
C GLU A 490 10.80 16.49 28.04
N GLN A 491 10.09 17.60 28.32
CA GLN A 491 9.87 18.15 29.67
C GLN A 491 8.67 17.52 30.41
N GLY A 492 8.03 16.47 29.83
CA GLY A 492 7.02 15.65 30.51
C GLY A 492 5.55 15.95 30.21
N LEU A 493 5.22 16.94 29.37
CA LEU A 493 3.82 17.23 29.01
C LEU A 493 3.19 16.12 28.16
N GLY A 494 1.87 15.96 28.28
CA GLY A 494 1.08 15.08 27.41
C GLY A 494 1.13 15.50 25.94
N TYR A 495 0.83 14.58 25.00
CA TYR A 495 0.80 14.91 23.56
C TYR A 495 -0.28 15.95 23.23
N GLU A 496 -1.51 15.79 23.74
CA GLU A 496 -2.58 16.77 23.52
C GLU A 496 -2.30 18.10 24.24
N GLU A 497 -1.78 18.03 25.47
CA GLU A 497 -1.42 19.19 26.28
C GLU A 497 -0.33 20.04 25.62
N SER A 498 0.74 19.41 25.13
CA SER A 498 1.78 20.09 24.34
C SER A 498 1.25 20.62 23.00
N LEU A 499 0.36 19.90 22.32
CA LEU A 499 -0.30 20.35 21.09
C LEU A 499 -1.18 21.60 21.32
N VAL A 500 -1.98 21.64 22.38
CA VAL A 500 -2.79 22.80 22.76
C VAL A 500 -1.90 23.97 23.15
N THR A 501 -0.92 23.73 24.03
CA THR A 501 0.01 24.75 24.55
C THR A 501 0.80 25.42 23.43
N VAL A 502 1.41 24.65 22.52
CA VAL A 502 2.17 25.21 21.39
C VAL A 502 1.26 25.94 20.41
N ASN A 503 0.05 25.44 20.12
CA ASN A 503 -0.88 26.17 19.25
C ASN A 503 -1.36 27.48 19.85
N GLN A 504 -1.59 27.54 21.17
CA GLN A 504 -1.97 28.76 21.87
C GLN A 504 -0.81 29.78 21.92
N ALA A 505 0.38 29.36 22.32
CA ALA A 505 1.58 30.21 22.29
C ALA A 505 1.89 30.73 20.88
N TRP A 506 1.76 29.87 19.86
CA TRP A 506 1.94 30.26 18.46
C TRP A 506 0.91 31.30 18.00
N LYS A 507 -0.36 31.13 18.39
CA LYS A 507 -1.44 32.08 18.07
C LYS A 507 -1.16 33.45 18.69
N ASP A 508 -0.79 33.47 19.97
CA ASP A 508 -0.51 34.71 20.71
C ASP A 508 0.72 35.44 20.14
N CYS A 509 1.77 34.71 19.77
CA CYS A 509 3.02 35.32 19.27
C CYS A 509 3.05 35.59 17.76
N LYS A 510 2.13 35.04 16.94
CA LYS A 510 2.21 35.04 15.45
C LYS A 510 2.57 36.41 14.86
N ASN A 511 1.93 37.47 15.32
CA ASN A 511 2.05 38.81 14.73
C ASN A 511 3.46 39.41 14.90
N SER A 512 4.20 39.02 15.94
CA SER A 512 5.57 39.53 16.19
C SER A 512 6.60 39.01 15.19
N LEU A 513 6.31 37.91 14.49
CA LEU A 513 7.18 37.32 13.46
C LEU A 513 7.35 38.22 12.21
N TYR A 514 6.54 39.27 12.06
CA TYR A 514 6.46 40.08 10.84
C TYR A 514 6.49 41.61 11.05
N GLY A 515 6.56 42.09 12.29
CA GLY A 515 6.46 43.52 12.60
C GLY A 515 7.52 44.37 11.89
N ASP A 516 8.80 44.09 12.18
CA ASP A 516 9.92 44.99 11.87
C ASP A 516 10.88 44.46 10.79
N LEU A 517 10.37 43.71 9.81
CA LEU A 517 11.15 43.30 8.63
C LEU A 517 11.69 44.53 7.88
N LYS A 518 12.97 44.49 7.49
CA LYS A 518 13.66 45.55 6.73
C LYS A 518 14.17 45.00 5.40
N VAL A 519 14.05 45.76 4.32
CA VAL A 519 14.63 45.41 3.02
C VAL A 519 16.15 45.56 3.01
N LEU A 520 16.81 44.70 2.24
CA LEU A 520 18.26 44.64 2.09
C LEU A 520 18.69 45.30 0.77
N GLY A 521 18.83 46.63 0.79
CA GLY A 521 19.14 47.46 -0.39
C GLY A 521 17.89 47.99 -1.14
N ASP A 522 18.09 48.64 -2.29
CA ASP A 522 16.98 49.15 -3.12
C ASP A 522 16.40 48.05 -4.03
N LEU A 523 15.62 47.17 -3.41
CA LEU A 523 15.01 46.05 -4.11
C LEU A 523 14.02 46.49 -5.21
N GLN A 524 13.44 47.70 -5.13
CA GLN A 524 12.57 48.19 -6.19
C GLN A 524 13.38 48.52 -7.46
N HIS A 525 14.55 49.14 -7.31
CA HIS A 525 15.46 49.35 -8.43
C HIS A 525 16.02 48.02 -8.97
N LEU A 526 16.37 47.06 -8.11
CA LEU A 526 16.82 45.72 -8.53
C LEU A 526 15.78 45.03 -9.41
N PHE A 527 14.55 44.89 -8.91
CA PHE A 527 13.49 44.15 -9.59
C PHE A 527 13.06 44.87 -10.88
N LYS A 528 13.05 46.21 -10.88
CA LYS A 528 12.82 47.02 -12.08
C LYS A 528 13.91 46.80 -13.14
N THR A 529 15.19 46.76 -12.74
CA THR A 529 16.32 46.61 -13.67
C THR A 529 16.40 45.19 -14.24
N LEU A 530 16.13 44.15 -13.44
CA LEU A 530 15.96 42.77 -13.94
C LEU A 530 14.85 42.71 -15.00
N LYS A 531 13.67 43.29 -14.71
CA LYS A 531 12.55 43.34 -15.66
C LYS A 531 12.85 44.14 -16.92
N GLN A 532 13.55 45.27 -16.82
CA GLN A 532 14.00 46.03 -18.00
C GLN A 532 14.95 45.23 -18.90
N ASN A 533 15.75 44.33 -18.31
CA ASN A 533 16.60 43.39 -19.04
C ASN A 533 15.86 42.15 -19.58
N LYS A 534 14.53 42.05 -19.38
CA LYS A 534 13.66 40.90 -19.69
C LYS A 534 13.93 39.63 -18.85
N ILE A 535 14.52 39.77 -17.67
CA ILE A 535 14.72 38.67 -16.72
C ILE A 535 13.42 38.45 -15.93
N LYS A 536 12.91 37.21 -15.91
CA LYS A 536 11.80 36.79 -15.05
C LYS A 536 12.26 36.70 -13.60
N ILE A 537 11.38 36.95 -12.63
CA ILE A 537 11.70 36.93 -11.20
C ILE A 537 10.76 35.95 -10.50
N ALA A 538 11.32 34.91 -9.88
CA ALA A 538 10.60 33.99 -9.03
C ALA A 538 11.06 34.11 -7.57
N ILE A 539 10.13 34.07 -6.63
CA ILE A 539 10.44 34.12 -5.19
C ILE A 539 10.28 32.74 -4.55
N MET A 540 11.29 32.31 -3.81
CA MET A 540 11.21 31.15 -2.91
C MET A 540 11.01 31.61 -1.47
N SER A 541 10.17 30.89 -0.73
CA SER A 541 9.83 31.20 0.67
C SER A 541 9.39 29.94 1.42
N GLN A 542 9.75 29.84 2.70
CA GLN A 542 9.20 28.81 3.62
C GLN A 542 7.94 29.30 4.37
N ASP A 543 7.51 30.54 4.10
CA ASP A 543 6.23 31.06 4.58
C ASP A 543 5.08 30.67 3.66
N ALA A 544 3.86 30.65 4.23
CA ALA A 544 2.63 30.48 3.47
C ALA A 544 2.45 31.60 2.42
N ARG A 545 1.82 31.28 1.30
CA ARG A 545 1.67 32.13 0.12
C ARG A 545 1.03 33.49 0.43
N GLU A 546 0.03 33.51 1.30
CA GLU A 546 -0.66 34.73 1.76
C GLU A 546 0.29 35.70 2.50
N GLU A 547 1.21 35.17 3.31
CA GLU A 547 2.13 35.99 4.11
C GLU A 547 3.33 36.44 3.27
N THR A 548 3.86 35.54 2.43
CA THR A 548 4.89 35.84 1.42
C THR A 548 4.43 36.98 0.50
N PHE A 549 3.15 36.96 0.08
CA PHE A 549 2.53 38.04 -0.70
C PHE A 549 2.53 39.36 0.06
N LYS A 550 2.05 39.40 1.31
CA LYS A 550 2.00 40.62 2.13
C LYS A 550 3.38 41.24 2.36
N ILE A 551 4.42 40.43 2.56
CA ILE A 551 5.80 40.92 2.73
C ILE A 551 6.27 41.63 1.46
N LEU A 552 6.08 41.00 0.30
CA LEU A 552 6.47 41.57 -1.00
C LEU A 552 5.62 42.79 -1.38
N ASP A 553 4.33 42.82 -1.03
CA ASP A 553 3.43 43.93 -1.31
C ASP A 553 3.69 45.15 -0.40
N ARG A 554 4.01 44.94 0.88
CA ARG A 554 4.48 45.97 1.83
C ARG A 554 5.69 46.77 1.30
N PHE A 555 6.52 46.15 0.46
CA PHE A 555 7.66 46.78 -0.20
C PHE A 555 7.41 47.06 -1.70
N SER A 556 6.17 46.87 -2.17
CA SER A 556 5.70 47.05 -3.55
C SER A 556 6.49 46.28 -4.61
N LEU A 557 7.02 45.12 -4.24
CA LEU A 557 7.77 44.19 -5.10
C LEU A 557 6.87 43.20 -5.83
N MET A 558 5.69 42.86 -5.31
CA MET A 558 4.77 41.86 -5.91
C MET A 558 4.49 42.12 -7.40
N LYS A 559 4.34 43.38 -7.82
CA LYS A 559 4.12 43.80 -9.22
C LYS A 559 5.24 43.43 -10.19
N TYR A 560 6.36 42.90 -9.70
CA TYR A 560 7.51 42.46 -10.49
C TYR A 560 7.77 40.94 -10.38
N VAL A 561 6.96 40.18 -9.63
CA VAL A 561 7.17 38.74 -9.42
C VAL A 561 6.33 37.93 -10.40
N ASP A 562 6.96 37.06 -11.18
CA ASP A 562 6.29 36.16 -12.14
C ASP A 562 5.78 34.88 -11.48
N MET A 563 6.49 34.38 -10.47
CA MET A 563 6.14 33.15 -9.75
C MET A 563 6.55 33.20 -8.29
N MET A 564 5.80 32.49 -7.45
CA MET A 564 6.11 32.31 -6.03
C MET A 564 6.04 30.81 -5.73
N VAL A 565 7.03 30.28 -5.00
CA VAL A 565 6.96 28.97 -4.35
C VAL A 565 7.08 29.20 -2.84
N CYS A 566 6.12 28.67 -2.11
CA CYS A 566 5.82 28.98 -0.71
C CYS A 566 5.71 27.69 0.12
N GLY A 567 5.85 27.80 1.44
CA GLY A 567 5.90 26.65 2.36
C GLY A 567 4.56 25.91 2.54
N ASP A 568 3.50 26.37 1.89
CA ASP A 568 2.18 25.74 1.77
C ASP A 568 1.93 25.09 0.39
N ASP A 569 2.84 25.23 -0.58
CA ASP A 569 2.75 24.52 -1.86
C ASP A 569 3.19 23.06 -1.71
N SER A 570 2.39 22.13 -2.22
CA SER A 570 2.58 20.67 -2.04
C SER A 570 3.88 20.08 -2.60
N ASN A 571 4.62 20.84 -3.41
CA ASN A 571 5.84 20.41 -4.08
C ASN A 571 7.09 21.18 -3.60
N SER A 572 6.95 22.08 -2.62
CA SER A 572 8.00 23.01 -2.18
C SER A 572 9.28 22.34 -1.66
N GLU A 573 9.19 21.11 -1.14
CA GLU A 573 10.35 20.37 -0.61
C GLU A 573 11.18 19.60 -1.66
N VAL A 574 10.63 19.35 -2.85
CA VAL A 574 11.28 18.49 -3.88
C VAL A 574 11.64 19.30 -5.12
N ASN A 575 12.86 19.86 -5.12
CA ASN A 575 13.48 20.56 -6.24
C ASN A 575 12.62 21.70 -6.83
N ALA A 576 12.20 22.63 -5.97
CA ALA A 576 11.49 23.85 -6.33
C ALA A 576 12.16 24.63 -7.50
N THR A 577 13.48 24.58 -7.63
CA THR A 577 14.22 25.22 -8.74
C THR A 577 13.74 24.70 -10.10
N SER A 578 13.74 23.39 -10.33
CA SER A 578 13.27 22.83 -11.61
C SER A 578 11.76 23.02 -11.82
N LEU A 579 10.96 23.02 -10.74
CA LEU A 579 9.54 23.34 -10.83
C LEU A 579 9.30 24.78 -11.36
N ILE A 580 10.06 25.74 -10.85
CA ILE A 580 9.98 27.15 -11.28
C ILE A 580 10.42 27.31 -12.73
N CYS A 581 11.54 26.69 -13.13
CA CYS A 581 12.02 26.68 -14.51
C CYS A 581 10.94 26.15 -15.48
N ASN A 582 10.32 25.02 -15.13
CA ASN A 582 9.28 24.39 -15.95
C ASN A 582 7.99 25.25 -16.04
N GLU A 583 7.48 25.75 -14.91
CA GLU A 583 6.23 26.54 -14.87
C GLU A 583 6.37 27.93 -15.51
N LEU A 584 7.57 28.50 -15.51
CA LEU A 584 7.88 29.74 -16.24
C LEU A 584 8.34 29.52 -17.67
N GLY A 585 8.53 28.28 -18.14
CA GLY A 585 9.04 27.97 -19.48
C GLY A 585 10.43 28.56 -19.74
N VAL A 586 11.37 28.29 -18.83
CA VAL A 586 12.77 28.72 -18.92
C VAL A 586 13.68 27.51 -18.69
N THR A 587 14.61 27.27 -19.61
CA THR A 587 15.62 26.21 -19.46
C THR A 587 16.52 26.52 -18.26
N PRO A 588 16.86 25.57 -17.37
CA PRO A 588 17.67 25.86 -16.19
C PRO A 588 19.01 26.54 -16.50
N SER A 589 19.64 26.23 -17.64
CA SER A 589 20.88 26.87 -18.11
C SER A 589 20.79 28.38 -18.41
N GLU A 590 19.60 28.98 -18.36
CA GLU A 590 19.37 30.44 -18.43
C GLU A 590 18.90 31.04 -17.08
N ALA A 591 18.78 30.21 -16.04
CA ALA A 591 18.32 30.63 -14.72
C ALA A 591 19.51 30.86 -13.77
N ILE A 592 19.36 31.78 -12.82
CA ILE A 592 20.25 31.92 -11.65
C ILE A 592 19.46 31.71 -10.36
N VAL A 593 20.09 31.14 -9.33
CA VAL A 593 19.52 31.00 -7.98
C VAL A 593 20.29 31.91 -7.03
N VAL A 594 19.59 32.73 -6.24
CA VAL A 594 20.17 33.70 -5.30
C VAL A 594 19.62 33.45 -3.89
N SER A 595 20.49 33.14 -2.93
CA SER A 595 20.09 32.78 -1.56
C SER A 595 21.25 32.89 -0.54
N ASP A 596 20.95 33.21 0.72
CA ASP A 596 21.87 33.09 1.86
C ASP A 596 21.83 31.68 2.51
N CYS A 597 21.10 30.73 1.91
CA CYS A 597 20.90 29.37 2.43
C CYS A 597 21.49 28.31 1.51
N ALA A 598 22.41 27.49 2.05
CA ALA A 598 23.08 26.42 1.32
C ALA A 598 22.12 25.38 0.70
N LYS A 599 20.96 25.13 1.33
CA LYS A 599 19.89 24.24 0.83
C LYS A 599 19.39 24.68 -0.55
N ASN A 600 19.14 25.98 -0.72
CA ASN A 600 18.54 26.54 -1.93
C ASN A 600 19.59 26.66 -3.05
N LEU A 601 20.82 27.08 -2.73
CA LEU A 601 21.94 27.07 -3.67
C LEU A 601 22.25 25.66 -4.19
N ASN A 602 22.19 24.64 -3.33
CA ASN A 602 22.35 23.23 -3.73
C ASN A 602 21.18 22.71 -4.59
N SER A 603 19.97 23.28 -4.45
CA SER A 603 18.87 23.03 -5.40
C SER A 603 19.18 23.62 -6.78
N GLY A 604 19.78 24.82 -6.84
CA GLY A 604 20.35 25.41 -8.06
C GLY A 604 21.33 24.47 -8.75
N LYS A 605 22.38 24.05 -8.04
CA LYS A 605 23.40 23.15 -8.61
C LYS A 605 22.85 21.80 -9.08
N LYS A 606 21.84 21.25 -8.40
CA LYS A 606 21.14 20.01 -8.82
C LYS A 606 20.23 20.19 -10.03
N ALA A 607 19.66 21.37 -10.22
CA ALA A 607 18.88 21.73 -11.40
C ALA A 607 19.74 22.18 -12.59
N HIS A 608 21.07 22.17 -12.46
CA HIS A 608 22.03 22.64 -13.49
C HIS A 608 21.78 24.09 -13.95
N VAL A 609 21.49 24.98 -12.99
CA VAL A 609 21.30 26.41 -13.29
C VAL A 609 22.59 27.10 -13.76
N GLN A 610 22.46 28.22 -14.48
CA GLN A 610 23.58 28.99 -15.02
C GLN A 610 24.58 29.43 -13.93
N ALA A 611 24.08 29.82 -12.75
CA ALA A 611 24.88 30.07 -11.56
C ALA A 611 24.07 30.02 -10.26
N SER A 612 24.70 29.56 -9.18
CA SER A 612 24.17 29.68 -7.80
C SER A 612 24.93 30.78 -7.06
N ILE A 613 24.25 31.86 -6.65
CA ILE A 613 24.86 33.07 -6.08
C ILE A 613 24.50 33.17 -4.59
N GLY A 614 25.51 32.99 -3.74
CA GLY A 614 25.38 33.17 -2.29
C GLY A 614 25.35 34.65 -1.91
N VAL A 615 24.51 35.05 -0.95
CA VAL A 615 24.54 36.41 -0.38
C VAL A 615 24.82 36.39 1.12
N LEU A 616 25.62 37.34 1.60
CA LEU A 616 26.06 37.43 3.01
C LEU A 616 25.16 38.33 3.87
N SER A 617 23.99 38.73 3.35
CA SER A 617 23.04 39.63 4.01
C SER A 617 22.12 38.96 5.04
N GLY A 618 22.14 37.63 5.09
CA GLY A 618 21.26 36.80 5.91
C GLY A 618 22.01 35.97 6.94
N THR A 619 21.63 34.69 7.06
CA THR A 619 22.15 33.77 8.09
C THR A 619 23.42 33.02 7.67
N GLY A 620 23.65 32.80 6.37
CA GLY A 620 24.79 32.04 5.88
C GLY A 620 26.13 32.78 5.95
N SER A 621 27.15 32.15 6.55
CA SER A 621 28.52 32.67 6.50
C SER A 621 29.23 32.31 5.19
N LYS A 622 30.27 33.07 4.84
CA LYS A 622 31.09 32.83 3.63
C LYS A 622 31.70 31.41 3.60
N ALA A 623 31.96 30.79 4.74
CA ALA A 623 32.48 29.43 4.83
C ALA A 623 31.43 28.35 4.52
N GLU A 624 30.17 28.59 4.88
CA GLU A 624 29.04 27.67 4.64
C GLU A 624 28.50 27.80 3.20
N LEU A 625 28.55 29.00 2.61
CA LEU A 625 28.05 29.23 1.25
C LEU A 625 29.06 28.86 0.16
N ALA A 626 30.38 28.96 0.40
CA ALA A 626 31.41 28.74 -0.62
C ALA A 626 31.40 27.35 -1.31
N PRO A 627 31.01 26.22 -0.67
CA PRO A 627 30.86 24.94 -1.37
C PRO A 627 29.65 24.89 -2.31
N HIS A 628 28.61 25.69 -2.03
CA HIS A 628 27.29 25.60 -2.69
C HIS A 628 27.00 26.75 -3.64
N ALA A 629 27.68 27.88 -3.49
CA ALA A 629 27.68 28.99 -4.43
C ALA A 629 28.78 28.85 -5.49
N ASP A 630 28.64 29.58 -6.58
CA ASP A 630 29.64 29.83 -7.63
C ASP A 630 30.20 31.26 -7.51
N HIS A 631 29.37 32.18 -7.03
CA HIS A 631 29.75 33.55 -6.64
C HIS A 631 29.16 33.89 -5.27
N ILE A 632 29.87 34.71 -4.47
CA ILE A 632 29.35 35.22 -3.19
C ILE A 632 29.38 36.75 -3.19
N LEU A 633 28.22 37.35 -2.95
CA LEU A 633 28.01 38.80 -2.88
C LEU A 633 27.73 39.25 -1.43
N PRO A 634 27.96 40.54 -1.09
CA PRO A 634 27.55 41.08 0.22
C PRO A 634 26.03 41.01 0.43
N THR A 635 25.25 41.34 -0.59
CA THR A 635 23.77 41.39 -0.57
C THR A 635 23.20 40.99 -1.94
N ALA A 636 21.87 40.79 -2.03
CA ALA A 636 21.19 40.59 -3.32
C ALA A 636 21.14 41.87 -4.18
N TRP A 637 21.35 43.06 -3.61
CA TRP A 637 21.43 44.32 -4.35
C TRP A 637 22.67 44.37 -5.28
N ASP A 638 23.77 43.75 -4.85
CA ASP A 638 25.05 43.73 -5.58
C ASP A 638 25.01 42.85 -6.85
N LEU A 639 23.87 42.24 -7.19
CA LEU A 639 23.63 41.59 -8.48
C LEU A 639 23.74 42.54 -9.68
N LEU A 640 23.67 43.86 -9.45
CA LEU A 640 23.72 44.88 -10.51
C LEU A 640 25.13 45.40 -10.83
N ASP A 641 26.14 45.10 -10.02
CA ASP A 641 27.50 45.60 -10.22
C ASP A 641 28.51 44.49 -9.79
N PRO A 642 29.19 43.83 -10.74
CA PRO A 642 29.91 44.52 -11.81
C PRO A 642 29.37 44.31 -13.25
N VAL A 643 29.18 45.43 -13.94
CA VAL A 643 29.37 45.60 -15.41
C VAL A 643 28.58 44.67 -16.35
N SER A 644 27.30 45.02 -16.56
CA SER A 644 26.51 44.97 -17.82
C SER A 644 26.41 43.70 -18.70
N ASP A 645 27.28 42.71 -18.57
CA ASP A 645 27.23 41.40 -19.22
C ASP A 645 27.39 40.31 -18.15
N ILE A 646 26.50 39.31 -18.08
CA ILE A 646 26.68 38.17 -17.15
C ILE A 646 27.65 37.14 -17.79
N LYS A 647 28.88 37.60 -18.06
CA LYS A 647 30.02 36.80 -18.55
C LYS A 647 30.68 36.05 -17.39
N ILE A 648 30.10 34.92 -16.99
CA ILE A 648 30.74 34.02 -16.01
C ILE A 648 31.87 33.26 -16.71
N ILE A 649 33.11 33.75 -16.51
CA ILE A 649 34.33 33.18 -17.08
C ILE A 649 34.58 31.79 -16.47
N LYS A 650 34.85 30.79 -17.30
CA LYS A 650 35.24 29.43 -16.86
C LYS A 650 36.44 29.50 -15.91
N SER A 651 36.31 28.91 -14.73
CA SER A 651 37.45 28.64 -13.83
C SER A 651 38.56 27.89 -14.58
N PRO A 652 39.84 28.23 -14.39
CA PRO A 652 40.94 27.50 -15.02
C PRO A 652 40.93 26.02 -14.65
N GLN A 653 40.93 25.15 -15.67
CA GLN A 653 41.31 23.74 -15.50
C GLN A 653 42.80 23.68 -15.09
N PRO A 654 43.21 22.78 -14.17
CA PRO A 654 44.61 22.58 -13.84
C PRO A 654 45.42 22.20 -15.09
N SER A 655 46.39 23.03 -15.47
CA SER A 655 47.12 22.83 -16.73
C SER A 655 48.01 21.59 -16.65
N ASN A 656 47.73 20.56 -17.48
CA ASN A 656 48.65 19.46 -17.74
C ASN A 656 49.94 20.01 -18.41
N LYS A 657 50.96 20.32 -17.60
CA LYS A 657 52.31 20.63 -18.08
C LYS A 657 53.17 19.37 -18.05
N LYS A 658 53.90 19.16 -19.16
CA LYS A 658 54.75 17.99 -19.40
C LYS A 658 55.89 17.90 -18.38
N ALA A 659 56.32 16.68 -18.08
CA ALA A 659 57.45 16.39 -17.21
C ALA A 659 58.82 16.73 -17.85
N LEU A 660 59.89 16.49 -17.07
CA LEU A 660 61.35 16.64 -17.32
C LEU A 660 61.97 17.92 -16.69
N PRO A 661 63.25 17.86 -16.26
CA PRO A 661 63.83 16.81 -15.41
C PRO A 661 64.67 17.40 -14.24
N ILE A 662 64.84 16.69 -13.13
CA ILE A 662 65.79 17.08 -12.07
C ILE A 662 66.64 15.88 -11.62
N ASN A 663 67.95 16.11 -11.55
CA ASN A 663 68.99 15.22 -11.04
C ASN A 663 70.17 16.11 -10.58
N PRO A 664 71.16 15.59 -9.86
CA PRO A 664 71.24 15.49 -8.40
C PRO A 664 71.99 16.67 -7.72
N GLY A 665 71.90 16.82 -6.39
CA GLY A 665 72.94 17.58 -5.67
C GLY A 665 72.64 18.15 -4.27
N MET A 666 73.30 17.57 -3.26
CA MET A 666 74.09 18.25 -2.20
C MET A 666 73.46 19.23 -1.16
N LEU A 667 73.55 18.79 0.12
CA LEU A 667 74.05 19.54 1.32
C LEU A 667 73.20 20.72 1.86
N THR A 668 73.15 21.12 3.15
CA THR A 668 73.60 20.62 4.50
C THR A 668 72.81 21.42 5.58
N ALA A 669 72.80 21.17 6.90
CA ALA A 669 73.61 20.31 7.78
C ALA A 669 72.87 19.93 9.10
N HIS A 670 73.32 18.83 9.74
CA HIS A 670 73.48 18.56 11.19
C HIS A 670 72.42 18.95 12.24
N CYS A 671 72.16 18.18 13.32
CA CYS A 671 72.44 16.78 13.76
C CYS A 671 71.50 16.49 14.97
N HIS A 672 71.45 15.37 15.72
CA HIS A 672 72.27 14.16 15.97
C HIS A 672 71.34 12.91 16.01
N HIS A 673 71.71 11.64 16.25
CA HIS A 673 72.98 10.91 16.41
C HIS A 673 72.86 9.50 15.76
N ARG A 674 73.79 8.56 16.00
CA ARG A 674 73.86 7.22 15.34
C ARG A 674 74.96 6.32 15.94
N PRO A 675 75.07 5.01 15.58
CA PRO A 675 74.10 3.91 15.66
C PRO A 675 74.42 2.95 16.85
N PRO A 676 75.24 1.85 16.82
CA PRO A 676 75.86 1.00 15.76
C PRO A 676 75.64 -0.56 15.86
N PHE A 677 75.47 -1.24 14.71
CA PHE A 677 75.75 -2.70 14.44
C PHE A 677 74.98 -3.79 15.25
N SER A 678 74.79 -5.06 14.83
CA SER A 678 75.03 -5.89 13.60
C SER A 678 74.18 -7.21 13.74
N GLY A 679 73.99 -8.14 12.78
CA GLY A 679 74.47 -8.33 11.39
C GLY A 679 74.06 -9.72 10.81
N THR A 680 74.69 -10.13 9.69
CA THR A 680 74.76 -11.51 9.10
C THR A 680 73.49 -12.38 8.84
N GLN A 681 73.19 -12.55 7.54
CA GLN A 681 72.91 -13.80 6.79
C GLN A 681 71.73 -14.77 7.12
N SER A 682 70.91 -14.99 6.08
CA SER A 682 70.25 -16.24 5.62
C SER A 682 69.54 -17.19 6.60
N THR A 683 68.22 -17.36 6.42
CA THR A 683 67.61 -18.48 5.66
C THR A 683 66.09 -18.24 5.52
N GLY A 684 65.43 -18.91 4.57
CA GLY A 684 64.04 -18.62 4.23
C GLY A 684 63.00 -19.49 4.95
N ARG A 685 61.89 -18.86 5.37
CA ARG A 685 60.52 -19.42 5.42
C ARG A 685 59.51 -18.29 5.59
N TYR A 686 58.42 -18.32 4.84
CA TYR A 686 57.24 -17.50 5.14
C TYR A 686 56.59 -18.03 6.41
N PHE A 687 56.36 -17.18 7.41
CA PHE A 687 55.35 -17.45 8.43
C PHE A 687 54.64 -16.19 8.89
N SER A 688 53.32 -16.32 9.00
CA SER A 688 52.42 -15.39 9.67
C SER A 688 52.82 -15.15 11.13
N THR A 689 52.58 -13.95 11.64
CA THR A 689 52.49 -13.67 13.08
C THR A 689 51.05 -13.30 13.42
N SER A 690 50.40 -14.13 14.23
CA SER A 690 49.01 -13.94 14.63
C SER A 690 48.88 -13.11 15.91
N SER A 691 48.03 -12.08 15.87
CA SER A 691 47.18 -11.78 17.03
C SER A 691 46.15 -12.90 17.15
N LYS A 692 45.93 -13.40 18.37
CA LYS A 692 44.96 -14.47 18.62
C LYS A 692 43.54 -13.91 18.74
N ASP A 693 42.91 -13.62 17.61
CA ASP A 693 41.46 -13.67 17.55
C ASP A 693 41.03 -15.13 17.77
N SER A 694 40.16 -15.37 18.75
CA SER A 694 39.62 -16.71 19.00
C SER A 694 38.56 -17.03 17.94
N VAL A 695 39.02 -17.54 16.79
CA VAL A 695 38.15 -18.07 15.73
C VAL A 695 37.43 -19.32 16.27
N THR A 696 36.29 -19.10 16.91
CA THR A 696 35.30 -20.15 17.17
C THR A 696 34.89 -20.74 15.84
N ALA A 697 35.06 -22.06 15.67
CA ALA A 697 34.75 -22.73 14.41
C ALA A 697 33.30 -22.44 13.99
N THR A 698 33.12 -21.91 12.77
CA THR A 698 31.82 -21.52 12.25
C THR A 698 30.92 -22.74 12.13
N LYS A 699 29.91 -22.84 13.00
CA LYS A 699 28.94 -23.93 13.00
C LYS A 699 28.16 -23.92 11.67
N GLU A 700 28.20 -25.03 10.95
CA GLU A 700 27.46 -25.23 9.69
C GLU A 700 26.21 -26.09 9.92
N TYR A 701 25.12 -25.71 9.26
CA TYR A 701 23.84 -26.41 9.29
C TYR A 701 23.39 -26.78 7.88
N SER A 702 22.49 -27.76 7.74
CA SER A 702 21.75 -27.95 6.49
C SER A 702 20.84 -26.76 6.22
N TYR A 703 20.06 -26.35 7.24
CA TYR A 703 19.13 -25.23 7.13
C TYR A 703 19.29 -24.24 8.30
N VAL A 704 19.21 -22.95 7.99
CA VAL A 704 19.05 -21.88 8.99
C VAL A 704 17.68 -21.25 8.80
N VAL A 705 16.80 -21.43 9.78
CA VAL A 705 15.42 -20.90 9.80
C VAL A 705 15.40 -19.64 10.66
N VAL A 706 14.94 -18.52 10.09
CA VAL A 706 14.92 -17.21 10.75
C VAL A 706 13.50 -16.84 11.16
N GLY A 707 13.25 -16.79 12.47
CA GLY A 707 11.96 -16.50 13.10
C GLY A 707 11.24 -17.79 13.53
N ALA A 708 11.05 -17.99 14.83
CA ALA A 708 10.27 -19.08 15.41
C ALA A 708 8.76 -18.78 15.39
N GLY A 709 8.26 -18.19 14.29
CA GLY A 709 6.86 -17.86 14.10
C GLY A 709 5.97 -19.07 13.80
N SER A 710 4.75 -18.81 13.30
CA SER A 710 3.83 -19.87 12.90
C SER A 710 4.47 -20.84 11.90
N ALA A 711 5.08 -20.32 10.84
CA ALA A 711 5.75 -21.14 9.82
C ALA A 711 7.10 -21.73 10.28
N GLY A 712 7.94 -20.94 10.95
CA GLY A 712 9.27 -21.39 11.38
C GLY A 712 9.23 -22.60 12.32
N CYS A 713 8.29 -22.62 13.27
CA CYS A 713 8.08 -23.80 14.13
C CYS A 713 7.69 -25.06 13.33
N VAL A 714 6.86 -24.92 12.29
CA VAL A 714 6.47 -26.03 11.40
C VAL A 714 7.68 -26.55 10.63
N LEU A 715 8.44 -25.64 10.01
CA LEU A 715 9.63 -25.98 9.22
C LEU A 715 10.70 -26.67 10.07
N SER A 716 11.08 -26.11 11.22
CA SER A 716 12.07 -26.73 12.11
C SER A 716 11.64 -28.12 12.59
N ASN A 717 10.34 -28.37 12.75
CA ASN A 717 9.84 -29.70 13.05
C ASN A 717 9.88 -30.64 11.82
N ARG A 718 9.41 -30.22 10.65
CA ARG A 718 9.33 -31.08 9.47
C ARG A 718 10.70 -31.36 8.83
N LEU A 719 11.61 -30.39 8.79
CA LEU A 719 12.95 -30.57 8.23
C LEU A 719 13.81 -31.55 9.07
N THR A 720 13.64 -31.54 10.40
CA THR A 720 14.37 -32.43 11.33
C THR A 720 13.72 -33.80 11.54
N GLU A 721 12.61 -34.11 10.86
CA GLU A 721 12.14 -35.51 10.74
C GLU A 721 13.11 -36.40 9.95
N ASP A 722 13.95 -35.78 9.12
CA ASP A 722 15.05 -36.41 8.41
C ASP A 722 16.34 -36.15 9.22
N ALA A 723 17.00 -37.24 9.62
CA ALA A 723 18.13 -37.21 10.54
C ALA A 723 19.40 -36.61 9.92
N ASP A 724 19.53 -36.66 8.59
CA ASP A 724 20.70 -36.14 7.86
C ASP A 724 20.65 -34.60 7.70
N ASN A 725 19.53 -33.97 8.08
CA ASN A 725 19.39 -32.52 8.10
C ASN A 725 19.66 -31.96 9.50
N THR A 726 20.73 -31.18 9.64
CA THR A 726 20.94 -30.31 10.81
C THR A 726 20.24 -28.97 10.60
N VAL A 727 19.47 -28.51 11.59
CA VAL A 727 18.70 -27.27 11.52
C VAL A 727 19.03 -26.36 12.69
N LEU A 728 19.25 -25.08 12.40
CA LEU A 728 19.29 -24.00 13.38
C LEU A 728 18.02 -23.16 13.26
N LEU A 729 17.31 -22.96 14.37
CA LEU A 729 16.21 -22.00 14.47
C LEU A 729 16.65 -20.76 15.26
N LEU A 730 16.60 -19.59 14.65
CA LEU A 730 16.89 -18.30 15.29
C LEU A 730 15.59 -17.56 15.63
N GLU A 731 15.43 -17.11 16.88
CA GLU A 731 14.32 -16.23 17.29
C GLU A 731 14.83 -14.97 18.00
N ALA A 732 14.31 -13.81 17.60
CA ALA A 732 14.67 -12.52 18.16
C ALA A 732 14.06 -12.27 19.56
N GLY A 733 12.96 -12.94 19.89
CA GLY A 733 12.34 -12.95 21.22
C GLY A 733 12.78 -14.11 22.14
N PRO A 734 12.16 -14.19 23.33
CA PRO A 734 12.40 -15.26 24.31
C PRO A 734 11.53 -16.51 24.05
N LYS A 735 11.67 -17.51 24.95
CA LYS A 735 10.82 -18.71 24.99
C LYS A 735 9.42 -18.40 25.55
N ASP A 736 8.44 -19.22 25.19
CA ASP A 736 7.00 -18.99 25.43
C ASP A 736 6.51 -19.43 26.84
N TYR A 737 7.39 -19.56 27.83
CA TYR A 737 7.13 -20.22 29.11
C TYR A 737 6.21 -19.49 30.10
N THR A 738 5.74 -18.27 29.80
CA THR A 738 4.86 -17.52 30.73
C THR A 738 3.43 -18.06 30.70
N TRP A 739 2.82 -18.22 31.88
CA TRP A 739 1.41 -18.64 31.99
C TRP A 739 0.46 -17.69 31.25
N LYS A 740 0.82 -16.41 31.11
CA LYS A 740 0.05 -15.38 30.37
C LYS A 740 -0.14 -15.75 28.89
N ILE A 741 0.84 -16.41 28.27
CA ILE A 741 0.71 -16.92 26.89
C ILE A 741 -0.20 -18.15 26.88
N HIS A 742 -0.07 -19.04 27.87
CA HIS A 742 -0.76 -20.33 27.88
C HIS A 742 -2.24 -20.27 28.30
N MET A 743 -2.65 -19.28 29.10
CA MET A 743 -4.06 -19.05 29.48
C MET A 743 -4.78 -18.28 28.34
N PRO A 744 -5.77 -18.87 27.65
CA PRO A 744 -6.44 -18.20 26.53
C PRO A 744 -7.04 -16.83 26.86
N ALA A 745 -7.69 -16.67 28.02
CA ALA A 745 -8.29 -15.39 28.43
C ALA A 745 -7.26 -14.29 28.77
N ALA A 746 -5.99 -14.65 29.01
CA ALA A 746 -4.91 -13.70 29.31
C ALA A 746 -4.36 -12.96 28.07
N LEU A 747 -4.99 -13.14 26.90
CA LEU A 747 -4.68 -12.55 25.60
C LEU A 747 -4.12 -11.11 25.69
N MET A 748 -4.87 -10.20 26.30
CA MET A 748 -4.57 -8.76 26.36
C MET A 748 -3.23 -8.45 27.03
N TYR A 749 -2.81 -9.23 28.03
CA TYR A 749 -1.53 -9.01 28.73
C TYR A 749 -0.32 -9.19 27.80
N ASN A 750 -0.40 -10.12 26.84
CA ASN A 750 0.70 -10.40 25.92
C ASN A 750 0.76 -9.37 24.77
N LEU A 751 -0.38 -8.79 24.39
CA LEU A 751 -0.43 -7.65 23.46
C LEU A 751 0.12 -6.36 24.11
N CYS A 752 0.16 -6.30 25.44
CA CYS A 752 0.62 -5.14 26.23
C CYS A 752 2.00 -5.36 26.91
N ASP A 753 2.83 -6.29 26.42
CA ASP A 753 4.16 -6.60 26.98
C ASP A 753 5.22 -6.61 25.87
N ASP A 754 6.11 -5.60 25.87
CA ASP A 754 7.18 -5.43 24.87
C ASP A 754 8.12 -6.65 24.82
N LYS A 755 8.30 -7.36 25.94
CA LYS A 755 9.13 -8.57 25.97
C LYS A 755 8.69 -9.64 24.96
N TYR A 756 7.41 -9.66 24.58
CA TYR A 756 6.80 -10.68 23.72
C TYR A 756 6.23 -10.12 22.41
N ASN A 757 6.35 -8.82 22.16
CA ASN A 757 5.68 -8.12 21.06
C ASN A 757 6.64 -7.13 20.37
N TRP A 758 6.50 -6.96 19.05
CA TRP A 758 7.29 -6.01 18.26
C TRP A 758 6.85 -4.55 18.37
N TYR A 759 5.61 -4.26 18.79
CA TYR A 759 5.09 -2.88 18.89
C TYR A 759 5.27 -2.06 17.59
N TYR A 760 4.89 -2.62 16.45
CA TYR A 760 4.87 -1.84 15.21
C TYR A 760 3.76 -0.79 15.22
N MET A 761 4.02 0.30 14.51
CA MET A 761 3.09 1.39 14.23
C MET A 761 3.11 1.64 12.73
N THR A 762 1.98 2.05 12.15
CA THR A 762 1.95 2.61 10.79
C THR A 762 2.56 4.02 10.79
N GLU A 763 2.89 4.55 9.61
CA GLU A 763 2.89 6.00 9.40
C GLU A 763 1.42 6.53 9.44
N PRO A 764 1.18 7.86 9.38
CA PRO A 764 -0.19 8.40 9.38
C PRO A 764 -1.04 7.90 8.20
N GLU A 765 -2.12 7.17 8.48
CA GLU A 765 -2.97 6.54 7.47
C GLU A 765 -3.97 7.54 6.88
N ARG A 766 -3.72 7.98 5.64
CA ARG A 766 -4.50 9.05 4.97
C ARG A 766 -6.00 8.79 4.84
N GLY A 767 -6.42 7.53 4.73
CA GLY A 767 -7.84 7.14 4.69
C GLY A 767 -8.49 7.00 6.06
N MET A 768 -7.71 7.09 7.14
CA MET A 768 -8.10 6.93 8.55
C MET A 768 -7.91 8.24 9.33
N ASP A 769 -8.20 9.38 8.70
CA ASP A 769 -8.01 10.74 9.25
C ASP A 769 -6.58 11.01 9.78
N ASN A 770 -5.57 10.39 9.16
CA ASN A 770 -4.14 10.44 9.55
C ASN A 770 -3.83 9.82 10.92
N ARG A 771 -4.65 8.88 11.41
CA ARG A 771 -4.32 8.05 12.57
C ARG A 771 -3.02 7.26 12.34
N VAL A 772 -2.19 7.19 13.37
CA VAL A 772 -1.11 6.20 13.49
C VAL A 772 -1.69 4.95 14.17
N MET A 773 -1.63 3.81 13.51
CA MET A 773 -2.32 2.58 13.92
C MET A 773 -1.36 1.55 14.51
N TYR A 774 -1.81 0.83 15.54
CA TYR A 774 -0.99 -0.08 16.33
C TYR A 774 -1.05 -1.52 15.80
N TRP A 775 0.11 -2.09 15.47
CA TRP A 775 0.28 -3.41 14.85
C TRP A 775 1.06 -4.39 15.76
N PRO A 776 0.43 -4.99 16.80
CA PRO A 776 1.06 -5.99 17.66
C PRO A 776 1.41 -7.28 16.90
N ARG A 777 2.69 -7.67 16.90
CA ARG A 777 3.21 -8.92 16.29
C ARG A 777 4.08 -9.67 17.30
N GLY A 778 3.98 -10.99 17.34
CA GLY A 778 4.72 -11.79 18.35
C GLY A 778 6.24 -11.81 18.12
N ARG A 779 6.99 -11.43 19.16
CA ARG A 779 8.44 -11.52 19.31
C ARG A 779 8.74 -12.56 20.39
N VAL A 780 8.54 -13.84 20.08
CA VAL A 780 8.55 -14.96 21.04
C VAL A 780 8.53 -16.29 20.27
N TRP A 781 8.93 -17.41 20.88
CA TRP A 781 8.60 -18.75 20.36
C TRP A 781 7.10 -18.90 20.03
N GLY A 782 6.80 -19.35 18.81
CA GLY A 782 5.47 -19.43 18.21
C GLY A 782 5.04 -18.15 17.50
N GLY A 783 5.79 -17.06 17.64
CA GLY A 783 5.49 -15.72 17.12
C GLY A 783 4.07 -15.29 17.44
N SER A 784 3.37 -14.76 16.45
CA SER A 784 1.97 -14.32 16.60
C SER A 784 1.00 -15.45 16.99
N SER A 785 1.30 -16.74 16.80
CA SER A 785 0.42 -17.83 17.33
C SER A 785 0.41 -17.90 18.86
N SER A 786 1.47 -17.39 19.51
CA SER A 786 1.55 -17.24 20.96
C SER A 786 0.80 -15.99 21.48
N LEU A 787 0.41 -15.06 20.59
CA LEU A 787 -0.29 -13.80 20.93
C LEU A 787 -1.68 -13.64 20.30
N ASN A 788 -2.11 -14.49 19.35
CA ASN A 788 -3.38 -14.34 18.63
C ASN A 788 -4.61 -14.65 19.50
N ALA A 789 -5.81 -14.33 19.01
CA ALA A 789 -7.08 -14.66 19.68
C ALA A 789 -7.52 -16.15 19.56
N MET A 790 -6.60 -17.04 19.13
CA MET A 790 -6.75 -18.48 18.89
C MET A 790 -7.78 -18.95 17.87
N VAL A 791 -8.68 -18.09 17.38
CA VAL A 791 -9.63 -18.39 16.28
C VAL A 791 -8.91 -19.08 15.11
N TYR A 792 -9.45 -20.22 14.68
CA TYR A 792 -8.92 -21.05 13.60
C TYR A 792 -9.87 -21.01 12.40
N ILE A 793 -9.49 -20.25 11.38
CA ILE A 793 -10.18 -20.20 10.09
C ILE A 793 -9.17 -20.53 8.99
N ARG A 794 -9.65 -21.14 7.90
CA ARG A 794 -8.85 -21.52 6.72
C ARG A 794 -8.91 -20.52 5.56
N GLY A 795 -9.90 -19.63 5.52
CA GLY A 795 -10.24 -18.84 4.33
C GLY A 795 -11.10 -19.65 3.35
N HIS A 796 -11.64 -18.98 2.33
CA HIS A 796 -12.53 -19.63 1.38
C HIS A 796 -11.75 -20.39 0.31
N ALA A 797 -12.32 -21.47 -0.23
CA ALA A 797 -11.70 -22.25 -1.31
C ALA A 797 -11.31 -21.38 -2.51
N LEU A 798 -12.21 -20.50 -2.94
CA LEU A 798 -12.00 -19.62 -4.09
C LEU A 798 -10.85 -18.60 -3.89
N ASP A 799 -10.38 -18.37 -2.67
CA ASP A 799 -9.21 -17.51 -2.43
C ASP A 799 -7.90 -18.21 -2.83
N TYR A 800 -7.83 -19.53 -2.65
CA TYR A 800 -6.72 -20.39 -3.09
C TYR A 800 -6.80 -20.67 -4.59
N ASP A 801 -8.00 -20.87 -5.11
CA ASP A 801 -8.21 -20.99 -6.56
C ASP A 801 -7.95 -19.66 -7.28
N ARG A 802 -8.03 -18.52 -6.56
CA ARG A 802 -7.51 -17.22 -7.01
C ARG A 802 -5.99 -17.18 -6.95
N TRP A 803 -5.33 -17.69 -5.90
CA TRP A 803 -3.85 -17.76 -5.85
C TRP A 803 -3.26 -18.49 -7.06
N GLU A 804 -3.85 -19.60 -7.51
CA GLU A 804 -3.39 -20.31 -8.70
C GLU A 804 -3.56 -19.47 -9.98
N LYS A 805 -4.66 -18.69 -10.11
CA LYS A 805 -4.86 -17.70 -11.19
C LYS A 805 -3.89 -16.51 -11.09
N GLU A 806 -3.44 -16.16 -9.89
CA GLU A 806 -2.46 -15.10 -9.59
C GLU A 806 -0.99 -15.53 -9.80
N GLY A 807 -0.76 -16.77 -10.27
CA GLY A 807 0.55 -17.32 -10.63
C GLY A 807 1.12 -18.37 -9.66
N ALA A 808 0.47 -18.63 -8.52
CA ALA A 808 0.91 -19.65 -7.57
C ALA A 808 0.46 -21.06 -8.03
N LEU A 809 1.09 -21.58 -9.07
CA LEU A 809 0.76 -22.87 -9.68
C LEU A 809 0.81 -24.02 -8.65
N ASN A 810 -0.23 -24.86 -8.63
CA ASN A 810 -0.47 -25.91 -7.64
C ASN A 810 -0.72 -25.40 -6.20
N TRP A 811 -1.27 -24.19 -6.05
CA TRP A 811 -1.76 -23.65 -4.77
C TRP A 811 -3.28 -23.44 -4.72
N SER A 812 -4.04 -24.11 -5.60
CA SER A 812 -5.51 -24.21 -5.52
C SER A 812 -5.98 -24.77 -4.16
N TYR A 813 -7.28 -24.63 -3.84
CA TYR A 813 -7.83 -25.22 -2.61
C TYR A 813 -7.66 -26.74 -2.59
N ALA A 814 -7.80 -27.39 -3.74
CA ALA A 814 -7.58 -28.82 -3.88
C ALA A 814 -6.14 -29.23 -3.54
N ASP A 815 -5.14 -28.39 -3.82
CA ASP A 815 -3.74 -28.60 -3.44
C ASP A 815 -3.41 -28.19 -1.99
N CYS A 816 -4.32 -27.50 -1.28
CA CYS A 816 -4.06 -26.92 0.04
C CYS A 816 -4.83 -27.64 1.16
N LEU A 817 -6.05 -28.12 0.89
CA LEU A 817 -6.86 -28.88 1.84
C LEU A 817 -6.17 -30.15 2.39
N PRO A 818 -5.40 -30.94 1.61
CA PRO A 818 -4.62 -32.05 2.15
C PRO A 818 -3.60 -31.62 3.22
N TYR A 819 -3.02 -30.42 3.07
CA TYR A 819 -2.03 -29.87 4.01
C TYR A 819 -2.69 -29.24 5.25
N PHE A 820 -3.88 -28.64 5.12
CA PHE A 820 -4.72 -28.32 6.27
C PHE A 820 -5.00 -29.57 7.12
N ARG A 821 -5.38 -30.69 6.48
CA ARG A 821 -5.63 -31.98 7.17
C ARG A 821 -4.34 -32.57 7.78
N LYS A 822 -3.19 -32.48 7.10
CA LYS A 822 -1.86 -32.86 7.63
C LYS A 822 -1.46 -32.07 8.89
N SER A 823 -1.85 -30.79 8.96
CA SER A 823 -1.50 -29.90 10.08
C SER A 823 -2.34 -30.17 11.35
N GLN A 824 -3.59 -30.61 11.18
CA GLN A 824 -4.64 -30.52 12.20
C GLN A 824 -4.96 -31.86 12.88
N THR A 825 -5.22 -31.82 14.19
CA THR A 825 -6.08 -32.80 14.88
C THR A 825 -7.30 -32.07 15.41
N HIS A 826 -8.47 -32.27 14.81
CA HIS A 826 -9.73 -31.68 15.26
C HIS A 826 -10.40 -32.56 16.30
N GLU A 827 -10.98 -31.95 17.35
CA GLU A 827 -11.60 -32.72 18.45
C GLU A 827 -12.86 -33.49 18.03
N LEU A 828 -13.55 -33.06 16.97
CA LEU A 828 -14.70 -33.77 16.39
C LEU A 828 -14.27 -34.88 15.41
N GLY A 829 -12.98 -35.21 15.39
CA GLY A 829 -12.38 -36.21 14.50
C GLY A 829 -12.06 -35.71 13.09
N PRO A 830 -11.44 -36.56 12.25
CA PRO A 830 -11.24 -36.30 10.83
C PRO A 830 -12.51 -36.51 10.01
N ASP A 831 -12.63 -35.78 8.90
CA ASP A 831 -13.57 -36.07 7.79
C ASP A 831 -12.90 -35.69 6.45
N GLU A 832 -13.65 -35.42 5.38
CA GLU A 832 -13.11 -34.97 4.09
C GLU A 832 -12.32 -33.64 4.18
N TYR A 833 -12.66 -32.79 5.16
CA TYR A 833 -12.09 -31.46 5.36
C TYR A 833 -11.17 -31.41 6.58
N ARG A 834 -11.50 -32.09 7.68
CA ARG A 834 -10.81 -32.02 8.98
C ARG A 834 -9.66 -33.03 9.10
N GLY A 835 -8.60 -32.63 9.79
CA GLY A 835 -7.47 -33.49 10.13
C GLY A 835 -7.66 -34.23 11.46
N GLY A 836 -7.10 -35.44 11.58
CA GLY A 836 -7.22 -36.28 12.79
C GLY A 836 -5.92 -36.55 13.54
N GLU A 837 -4.75 -36.35 12.91
CA GLU A 837 -3.44 -36.79 13.42
C GLU A 837 -2.36 -35.70 13.41
N GLY A 838 -2.69 -34.49 12.90
CA GLY A 838 -1.76 -33.37 12.82
C GLY A 838 -1.46 -32.73 14.17
N PRO A 839 -0.26 -32.17 14.38
CA PRO A 839 0.19 -31.68 15.69
C PRO A 839 -0.55 -30.43 16.20
N LEU A 840 -1.21 -29.68 15.31
CA LEU A 840 -2.03 -28.54 15.70
C LEU A 840 -3.41 -29.03 16.14
N HIS A 841 -3.59 -29.20 17.46
CA HIS A 841 -4.90 -29.44 18.04
C HIS A 841 -5.83 -28.24 17.84
N VAL A 842 -7.04 -28.52 17.37
CA VAL A 842 -8.13 -27.56 17.18
C VAL A 842 -9.39 -28.11 17.85
N SER A 843 -10.04 -27.28 18.67
CA SER A 843 -11.32 -27.56 19.33
C SER A 843 -12.41 -26.66 18.76
N ARG A 844 -13.67 -27.09 18.80
CA ARG A 844 -14.79 -26.22 18.50
C ARG A 844 -15.08 -25.33 19.72
N GLY A 845 -15.47 -24.08 19.49
CA GLY A 845 -15.88 -23.16 20.54
C GLY A 845 -16.98 -23.76 21.43
N LYS A 846 -16.79 -23.71 22.74
CA LYS A 846 -17.69 -24.28 23.76
C LYS A 846 -17.93 -23.24 24.85
N THR A 847 -19.18 -22.82 25.02
CA THR A 847 -19.55 -21.75 25.94
C THR A 847 -20.92 -22.01 26.56
N ASN A 848 -21.10 -21.58 27.81
CA ASN A 848 -22.39 -21.60 28.52
C ASN A 848 -23.09 -20.22 28.46
N ASN A 849 -22.59 -19.29 27.64
CA ASN A 849 -23.12 -17.94 27.55
C ASN A 849 -24.18 -17.83 26.44
N GLU A 850 -25.43 -17.58 26.85
CA GLU A 850 -26.63 -17.49 26.01
C GLU A 850 -26.45 -16.57 24.77
N LEU A 851 -25.60 -15.53 24.89
CA LEU A 851 -25.37 -14.55 23.83
C LEU A 851 -24.79 -15.13 22.54
N HIS A 852 -24.02 -16.22 22.60
CA HIS A 852 -23.45 -16.82 21.39
C HIS A 852 -24.51 -17.52 20.54
N GLN A 853 -25.45 -18.22 21.20
CA GLN A 853 -26.61 -18.80 20.52
C GLN A 853 -27.53 -17.69 20.00
N ALA A 854 -27.78 -16.65 20.79
CA ALA A 854 -28.58 -15.50 20.35
C ALA A 854 -27.99 -14.80 19.11
N PHE A 855 -26.66 -14.74 18.99
CA PHE A 855 -25.99 -14.22 17.79
C PHE A 855 -26.18 -15.12 16.55
N ILE A 856 -26.06 -16.44 16.71
CA ILE A 856 -26.29 -17.41 15.63
C ILE A 856 -27.77 -17.37 15.19
N ASP A 857 -28.69 -17.43 16.15
CA ASP A 857 -30.13 -17.34 15.91
C ASP A 857 -30.53 -16.01 15.24
N ALA A 858 -29.87 -14.90 15.60
CA ALA A 858 -30.06 -13.62 14.95
C ALA A 858 -29.59 -13.63 13.48
N GLY A 859 -28.43 -14.20 13.18
CA GLY A 859 -27.97 -14.39 11.80
C GLY A 859 -28.98 -15.17 10.94
N VAL A 860 -29.56 -16.24 11.50
CA VAL A 860 -30.60 -17.05 10.85
C VAL A 860 -31.93 -16.28 10.72
N GLN A 861 -32.31 -15.48 11.72
CA GLN A 861 -33.53 -14.65 11.66
C GLN A 861 -33.42 -13.50 10.65
N ALA A 862 -32.22 -12.97 10.40
CA ALA A 862 -31.94 -12.06 9.29
C ALA A 862 -31.97 -12.76 7.90
N GLY A 863 -32.11 -14.09 7.85
CA GLY A 863 -32.24 -14.87 6.62
C GLY A 863 -30.93 -15.38 6.03
N TYR A 864 -29.81 -15.29 6.75
CA TYR A 864 -28.56 -15.97 6.37
C TYR A 864 -28.60 -17.44 6.82
N PRO A 865 -27.88 -18.36 6.15
CA PRO A 865 -27.85 -19.76 6.56
C PRO A 865 -27.14 -19.96 7.91
N PHE A 866 -27.40 -21.10 8.55
CA PHE A 866 -26.53 -21.64 9.58
C PHE A 866 -25.35 -22.38 8.92
N THR A 867 -24.17 -22.33 9.53
CA THR A 867 -23.02 -23.19 9.17
C THR A 867 -22.55 -24.03 10.36
N ASP A 868 -22.50 -25.34 10.16
CA ASP A 868 -21.97 -26.30 11.14
C ASP A 868 -20.44 -26.42 11.08
N ASP A 869 -19.79 -25.98 9.99
CA ASP A 869 -18.33 -25.92 9.90
C ASP A 869 -17.86 -24.85 8.91
N MET A 870 -17.43 -23.70 9.44
CA MET A 870 -16.83 -22.60 8.67
C MET A 870 -15.52 -23.00 7.96
N ASN A 871 -14.91 -24.12 8.36
CA ASN A 871 -13.69 -24.68 7.77
C ASN A 871 -13.96 -25.89 6.84
N GLY A 872 -15.24 -26.29 6.71
CA GLY A 872 -15.69 -27.47 5.99
C GLY A 872 -16.33 -27.15 4.63
N TYR A 873 -17.50 -27.74 4.37
CA TYR A 873 -18.20 -27.62 3.09
C TYR A 873 -18.75 -26.20 2.80
N GLN A 874 -19.28 -25.51 3.81
CA GLN A 874 -20.01 -24.25 3.67
C GLN A 874 -19.50 -23.20 4.66
N GLN A 875 -18.73 -22.22 4.17
CA GLN A 875 -18.30 -21.09 5.01
C GLN A 875 -19.42 -20.05 5.22
N GLU A 876 -20.30 -19.84 4.23
CA GLU A 876 -21.37 -18.84 4.29
C GLU A 876 -22.40 -19.18 5.38
N GLY A 877 -22.73 -18.19 6.21
CA GLY A 877 -23.69 -18.30 7.31
C GLY A 877 -23.12 -17.92 8.67
N PHE A 878 -23.92 -18.15 9.72
CA PHE A 878 -23.56 -17.94 11.12
C PHE A 878 -23.41 -19.27 11.85
N GLY A 879 -22.51 -19.35 12.83
CA GLY A 879 -22.25 -20.61 13.52
C GLY A 879 -21.12 -20.54 14.56
N TRP A 880 -20.67 -21.73 14.97
CA TRP A 880 -19.64 -21.93 15.97
C TRP A 880 -18.23 -21.93 15.34
N MET A 881 -17.32 -21.12 15.87
CA MET A 881 -15.93 -21.00 15.40
C MET A 881 -15.02 -22.07 16.02
N ASP A 882 -14.05 -22.53 15.23
CA ASP A 882 -12.94 -23.37 15.69
C ASP A 882 -11.84 -22.54 16.39
N MET A 883 -11.10 -23.18 17.29
CA MET A 883 -10.10 -22.54 18.15
C MET A 883 -8.84 -23.42 18.31
N THR A 884 -7.67 -22.79 18.26
CA THR A 884 -6.36 -23.39 18.60
C THR A 884 -6.16 -23.45 20.12
N VAL A 885 -7.08 -24.15 20.78
CA VAL A 885 -7.07 -24.44 22.23
C VAL A 885 -7.07 -25.95 22.44
N HIS A 886 -6.25 -26.43 23.36
CA HIS A 886 -6.18 -27.85 23.74
C HIS A 886 -6.08 -27.98 25.26
N LYS A 887 -6.98 -28.78 25.87
CA LYS A 887 -7.07 -28.99 27.32
C LYS A 887 -7.01 -27.67 28.12
N GLY A 888 -7.79 -26.69 27.67
CA GLY A 888 -7.91 -25.35 28.25
C GLY A 888 -6.68 -24.44 28.14
N LYS A 889 -5.68 -24.81 27.33
CA LYS A 889 -4.47 -24.01 27.08
C LYS A 889 -4.42 -23.58 25.62
N ARG A 890 -3.83 -22.41 25.37
CA ARG A 890 -3.44 -21.97 24.01
C ARG A 890 -2.55 -23.04 23.38
N TRP A 891 -2.85 -23.43 22.14
CA TRP A 891 -2.07 -24.38 21.37
C TRP A 891 -1.29 -23.67 20.23
N SER A 892 -0.26 -22.92 20.63
CA SER A 892 0.65 -22.21 19.72
C SER A 892 1.44 -23.19 18.83
N THR A 893 2.01 -22.70 17.71
CA THR A 893 2.90 -23.54 16.87
C THR A 893 4.17 -23.97 17.60
N ALA A 894 4.63 -23.20 18.59
CA ALA A 894 5.66 -23.63 19.51
C ALA A 894 5.23 -24.86 20.32
N SER A 895 3.99 -24.89 20.81
CA SER A 895 3.45 -26.02 21.58
C SER A 895 3.16 -27.25 20.70
N ALA A 896 2.59 -27.05 19.52
CA ALA A 896 2.26 -28.10 18.55
C ALA A 896 3.51 -28.73 17.92
N TYR A 897 4.39 -27.92 17.34
CA TYR A 897 5.51 -28.35 16.51
C TYR A 897 6.85 -28.30 17.26
N LEU A 898 7.26 -27.12 17.74
CA LEU A 898 8.64 -26.92 18.22
C LEU A 898 8.97 -27.79 19.45
N ARG A 899 8.09 -27.81 20.47
CA ARG A 899 8.29 -28.61 21.69
C ARG A 899 8.42 -30.11 21.42
N LYS A 900 7.87 -30.62 20.30
CA LYS A 900 8.03 -32.02 19.86
C LYS A 900 9.38 -32.29 19.19
N SER A 901 9.94 -31.32 18.45
CA SER A 901 11.23 -31.47 17.76
C SER A 901 12.45 -31.13 18.62
N LEU A 902 12.30 -30.37 19.71
CA LEU A 902 13.37 -30.08 20.69
C LEU A 902 14.03 -31.34 21.31
N LYS A 903 13.42 -32.53 21.16
CA LYS A 903 13.99 -33.82 21.60
C LYS A 903 14.96 -34.45 20.60
N ARG A 904 15.14 -33.87 19.41
CA ARG A 904 15.98 -34.43 18.35
C ARG A 904 17.36 -33.78 18.34
N PRO A 905 18.47 -34.55 18.22
CA PRO A 905 19.83 -34.01 18.30
C PRO A 905 20.25 -33.17 17.09
N ASN A 906 19.45 -33.14 16.02
CA ASN A 906 19.68 -32.37 14.80
C ASN A 906 18.94 -31.01 14.76
N LEU A 907 18.35 -30.57 15.88
CA LEU A 907 17.74 -29.24 16.02
C LEU A 907 18.46 -28.40 17.10
N ASP A 908 19.21 -27.39 16.68
CA ASP A 908 19.65 -26.31 17.55
C ASP A 908 18.62 -25.15 17.53
N THR A 909 18.45 -24.47 18.66
CA THR A 909 17.53 -23.32 18.77
C THR A 909 18.14 -22.19 19.59
N GLU A 910 18.24 -21.00 19.01
CA GLU A 910 18.70 -19.79 19.70
C GLU A 910 17.57 -18.78 19.93
N VAL A 911 17.63 -18.07 21.05
CA VAL A 911 16.63 -17.09 21.48
C VAL A 911 17.29 -15.77 21.87
N ASN A 912 16.55 -14.67 21.74
CA ASN A 912 17.09 -13.30 21.79
C ASN A 912 18.22 -13.10 20.76
N ALA A 913 18.12 -13.81 19.62
CA ALA A 913 19.07 -13.85 18.52
C ALA A 913 18.51 -13.03 17.34
N PHE A 914 18.91 -11.76 17.26
CA PHE A 914 18.38 -10.79 16.32
C PHE A 914 19.12 -10.91 14.96
N ALA A 915 18.49 -11.48 13.94
CA ALA A 915 19.06 -11.55 12.60
C ALA A 915 19.23 -10.15 11.99
N LYS A 916 20.43 -9.85 11.48
CA LYS A 916 20.80 -8.51 10.97
C LYS A 916 20.89 -8.46 9.45
N ARG A 917 21.45 -9.51 8.84
CA ARG A 917 21.58 -9.67 7.37
C ARG A 917 21.84 -11.12 6.97
N ILE A 918 21.55 -11.41 5.71
CA ILE A 918 21.95 -12.64 5.02
C ILE A 918 23.42 -12.50 4.58
N LEU A 919 24.16 -13.61 4.59
CA LEU A 919 25.51 -13.71 4.08
C LEU A 919 25.49 -14.32 2.67
N PHE A 920 26.23 -13.74 1.74
CA PHE A 920 26.24 -14.16 0.32
C PHE A 920 27.64 -14.49 -0.19
N GLU A 921 27.69 -15.46 -1.10
CA GLU A 921 28.82 -15.74 -2.00
C GLU A 921 28.29 -15.61 -3.44
N GLY A 922 28.51 -14.44 -4.06
CA GLY A 922 27.84 -14.09 -5.32
C GLY A 922 26.33 -13.90 -5.14
N ASN A 923 25.53 -14.56 -5.98
CA ASN A 923 24.06 -14.60 -5.91
C ASN A 923 23.52 -15.66 -4.93
N LYS A 924 24.38 -16.36 -4.19
CA LYS A 924 24.01 -17.49 -3.33
C LYS A 924 23.99 -17.11 -1.86
N ALA A 925 22.88 -17.34 -1.17
CA ALA A 925 22.81 -17.23 0.28
C ALA A 925 23.54 -18.41 0.94
N VAL A 926 24.48 -18.10 1.84
CA VAL A 926 25.36 -19.09 2.50
C VAL A 926 25.29 -19.06 4.02
N GLY A 927 24.51 -18.13 4.60
CA GLY A 927 24.40 -18.02 6.05
C GLY A 927 23.61 -16.79 6.53
N ILE A 928 23.61 -16.62 7.85
CA ILE A 928 22.99 -15.48 8.55
C ILE A 928 24.02 -14.86 9.50
N GLU A 929 24.03 -13.53 9.56
CA GLU A 929 24.63 -12.77 10.66
C GLU A 929 23.53 -12.33 11.63
N TYR A 930 23.72 -12.60 12.91
CA TYR A 930 22.79 -12.22 13.97
C TYR A 930 23.53 -11.66 15.19
N GLU A 931 22.80 -10.95 16.06
CA GLU A 931 23.32 -10.42 17.30
C GLU A 931 22.58 -11.06 18.49
N GLN A 932 23.34 -11.57 19.46
CA GLN A 932 22.82 -12.15 20.70
C GLN A 932 23.63 -11.61 21.87
N LYS A 933 22.95 -11.11 22.92
CA LYS A 933 23.60 -10.50 24.11
C LYS A 933 24.62 -9.39 23.78
N GLY A 934 24.43 -8.67 22.66
CA GLY A 934 25.33 -7.63 22.16
C GLY A 934 26.55 -8.13 21.38
N VAL A 935 26.75 -9.45 21.24
CA VAL A 935 27.80 -10.06 20.42
C VAL A 935 27.24 -10.39 19.03
N ILE A 936 28.03 -10.14 17.98
CA ILE A 936 27.69 -10.52 16.61
C ILE A 936 28.21 -11.93 16.33
N HIS A 937 27.34 -12.78 15.78
CA HIS A 937 27.60 -14.16 15.41
C HIS A 937 27.29 -14.38 13.93
N GLN A 938 28.01 -15.30 13.29
CA GLN A 938 27.75 -15.74 11.93
C GLN A 938 27.63 -17.28 11.91
N VAL A 939 26.66 -17.78 11.14
CA VAL A 939 26.37 -19.21 10.97
C VAL A 939 26.13 -19.52 9.50
N ARG A 940 26.60 -20.68 9.03
CA ARG A 940 26.51 -21.08 7.62
C ARG A 940 25.40 -22.11 7.37
N ALA A 941 24.76 -22.01 6.22
CA ALA A 941 23.78 -22.98 5.71
C ALA A 941 24.34 -23.64 4.45
N ASN A 942 24.51 -24.97 4.46
CA ASN A 942 25.04 -25.72 3.33
C ASN A 942 23.97 -26.19 2.33
N LYS A 943 22.69 -26.28 2.76
CA LYS A 943 21.53 -26.40 1.85
C LYS A 943 20.84 -25.05 1.67
N GLU A 944 20.07 -24.53 2.63
CA GLU A 944 19.28 -23.29 2.40
C GLU A 944 19.12 -22.41 3.66
N VAL A 945 19.03 -21.10 3.43
CA VAL A 945 18.53 -20.10 4.38
C VAL A 945 17.02 -19.92 4.14
N ILE A 946 16.22 -19.97 5.21
CA ILE A 946 14.76 -19.88 5.11
C ILE A 946 14.24 -18.78 6.04
N LEU A 947 13.58 -17.77 5.48
CA LEU A 947 12.98 -16.68 6.25
C LEU A 947 11.53 -17.01 6.63
N SER A 948 11.20 -16.87 7.91
CA SER A 948 9.86 -17.07 8.50
C SER A 948 9.51 -15.96 9.51
N GLY A 949 10.05 -14.75 9.30
CA GLY A 949 9.83 -13.56 10.13
C GLY A 949 8.45 -12.92 9.99
N GLY A 950 7.63 -13.38 9.05
CA GLY A 950 6.30 -12.82 8.78
C GLY A 950 6.34 -11.63 7.83
N ALA A 951 5.15 -11.08 7.56
CA ALA A 951 4.91 -10.00 6.60
C ALA A 951 5.68 -8.69 6.85
N ILE A 952 6.32 -8.52 8.00
CA ILE A 952 7.16 -7.35 8.31
C ILE A 952 8.64 -7.72 8.28
N ASN A 953 9.06 -8.71 9.08
CA ASN A 953 10.48 -8.93 9.33
C ASN A 953 11.18 -9.67 8.17
N SER A 954 10.47 -10.52 7.41
CA SER A 954 11.03 -11.20 6.23
C SER A 954 11.41 -10.22 5.10
N PRO A 955 10.50 -9.34 4.61
CA PRO A 955 10.88 -8.30 3.64
C PRO A 955 11.87 -7.27 4.21
N GLN A 956 11.79 -6.93 5.51
CA GLN A 956 12.79 -6.05 6.14
C GLN A 956 14.20 -6.67 6.04
N LEU A 957 14.35 -7.94 6.41
CA LEU A 957 15.65 -8.63 6.36
C LEU A 957 16.15 -8.82 4.92
N LEU A 958 15.28 -9.06 3.94
CA LEU A 958 15.64 -9.05 2.51
C LEU A 958 16.23 -7.68 2.10
N MET A 959 15.53 -6.59 2.41
CA MET A 959 15.99 -5.24 2.06
C MET A 959 17.31 -4.87 2.76
N LEU A 960 17.46 -5.19 4.05
CA LEU A 960 18.71 -4.99 4.80
C LEU A 960 19.88 -5.81 4.23
N SER A 961 19.56 -6.90 3.54
CA SER A 961 20.50 -7.79 2.86
C SER A 961 20.71 -7.44 1.37
N GLY A 962 20.22 -6.28 0.91
CA GLY A 962 20.42 -5.82 -0.47
C GLY A 962 19.45 -6.39 -1.50
N ILE A 963 18.37 -7.05 -1.08
CA ILE A 963 17.35 -7.64 -1.97
C ILE A 963 16.07 -6.79 -1.89
N GLY A 964 15.74 -6.05 -2.95
CA GLY A 964 14.52 -5.22 -2.95
C GLY A 964 14.42 -4.19 -4.07
N ASN A 965 13.68 -3.10 -3.84
CA ASN A 965 13.65 -1.98 -4.78
C ASN A 965 15.02 -1.27 -4.81
N ALA A 966 15.70 -1.31 -5.96
CA ALA A 966 17.07 -0.83 -6.11
C ALA A 966 17.22 0.66 -5.77
N ASP A 967 16.23 1.50 -6.09
CA ASP A 967 16.31 2.93 -5.86
C ASP A 967 15.98 3.31 -4.41
N ASP A 968 15.17 2.52 -3.71
CA ASP A 968 14.98 2.69 -2.27
C ASP A 968 16.19 2.20 -1.46
N LEU A 969 16.88 1.14 -1.89
CA LEU A 969 18.11 0.65 -1.25
C LEU A 969 19.28 1.63 -1.41
N LYS A 970 19.45 2.23 -2.60
CA LYS A 970 20.47 3.28 -2.86
C LYS A 970 20.34 4.47 -1.91
N LYS A 971 19.12 4.89 -1.55
CA LYS A 971 18.86 6.04 -0.66
C LYS A 971 19.38 5.83 0.78
N LEU A 972 19.71 4.60 1.15
CA LEU A 972 20.19 4.22 2.48
C LEU A 972 21.64 3.69 2.45
N ASP A 973 22.36 3.87 1.34
CA ASP A 973 23.70 3.30 1.07
C ASP A 973 23.77 1.77 1.21
N ILE A 974 22.68 1.05 0.94
CA ILE A 974 22.66 -0.42 1.02
C ILE A 974 23.13 -1.01 -0.32
N PRO A 975 24.21 -1.83 -0.35
CA PRO A 975 24.64 -2.50 -1.57
C PRO A 975 23.54 -3.42 -2.12
N ILE A 976 23.24 -3.29 -3.41
CA ILE A 976 22.22 -4.12 -4.08
C ILE A 976 22.83 -5.48 -4.41
N VAL A 977 22.21 -6.55 -3.91
CA VAL A 977 22.48 -7.95 -4.27
C VAL A 977 21.53 -8.40 -5.38
N ASN A 978 20.24 -8.07 -5.29
CA ASN A 978 19.28 -8.28 -6.38
C ASN A 978 18.14 -7.24 -6.37
N HIS A 979 17.67 -6.86 -7.55
CA HIS A 979 16.51 -5.98 -7.70
C HIS A 979 15.20 -6.77 -7.76
N LEU A 980 14.43 -6.74 -6.67
CA LEU A 980 13.07 -7.28 -6.58
C LEU A 980 12.13 -6.18 -6.06
N PRO A 981 11.47 -5.38 -6.91
CA PRO A 981 10.59 -4.28 -6.46
C PRO A 981 9.33 -4.77 -5.73
N GLY A 982 9.01 -6.07 -5.82
CA GLY A 982 7.96 -6.72 -5.03
C GLY A 982 8.23 -6.76 -3.52
N VAL A 983 9.49 -6.70 -3.06
CA VAL A 983 9.82 -6.82 -1.63
C VAL A 983 9.29 -5.63 -0.85
N GLY A 984 8.39 -5.90 0.11
CA GLY A 984 7.69 -4.89 0.90
C GLY A 984 6.48 -4.26 0.19
N SER A 985 6.27 -4.51 -1.10
CA SER A 985 5.09 -4.05 -1.86
C SER A 985 3.89 -4.98 -1.63
N ASN A 986 2.69 -4.60 -2.11
CA ASN A 986 1.48 -5.46 -2.04
C ASN A 986 1.07 -5.86 -0.61
N LEU A 987 1.37 -5.03 0.41
CA LEU A 987 0.94 -5.29 1.79
C LEU A 987 -0.60 -5.30 1.87
N GLN A 988 -1.15 -6.40 2.39
CA GLN A 988 -2.59 -6.61 2.59
C GLN A 988 -2.86 -7.00 4.03
N ASP A 989 -3.94 -6.50 4.62
CA ASP A 989 -4.40 -6.75 5.99
C ASP A 989 -5.93 -6.61 6.04
N HIS A 990 -6.59 -7.16 7.07
CA HIS A 990 -8.02 -6.94 7.29
C HIS A 990 -8.22 -5.79 8.27
N LEU A 991 -9.09 -4.85 7.89
CA LEU A 991 -9.56 -3.77 8.75
C LEU A 991 -10.91 -4.17 9.36
N GLU A 992 -11.06 -4.05 10.67
CA GLU A 992 -12.29 -4.40 11.39
C GLU A 992 -12.81 -3.18 12.18
N VAL A 993 -14.12 -3.02 12.23
CA VAL A 993 -14.82 -2.03 13.08
C VAL A 993 -15.58 -2.74 14.19
N TYR A 994 -15.66 -2.10 15.36
CA TYR A 994 -16.39 -2.62 16.50
C TYR A 994 -17.79 -2.04 16.58
N ILE A 995 -18.82 -2.90 16.61
CA ILE A 995 -20.21 -2.51 16.83
C ILE A 995 -20.63 -3.04 18.19
N GLN A 996 -20.88 -2.13 19.14
CA GLN A 996 -21.04 -2.42 20.56
C GLN A 996 -22.47 -2.15 21.03
N GLN A 997 -23.07 -3.13 21.70
CA GLN A 997 -24.41 -3.04 22.29
C GLN A 997 -24.36 -3.24 23.81
N LYS A 998 -25.12 -2.43 24.56
CA LYS A 998 -25.34 -2.65 25.99
C LYS A 998 -26.13 -3.94 26.20
N CYS A 999 -25.78 -4.70 27.24
CA CYS A 999 -26.50 -5.91 27.63
C CYS A 999 -27.40 -5.64 28.84
N LEU A 1000 -28.68 -6.00 28.74
CA LEU A 1000 -29.66 -5.88 29.83
C LEU A 1000 -29.42 -6.92 30.94
N LYS A 1001 -28.86 -8.10 30.61
CA LYS A 1001 -28.55 -9.16 31.57
C LYS A 1001 -27.09 -9.07 32.06
N PRO A 1002 -26.79 -9.37 33.34
CA PRO A 1002 -25.42 -9.33 33.89
C PRO A 1002 -24.57 -10.57 33.53
N ILE A 1003 -24.68 -11.08 32.30
CA ILE A 1003 -24.06 -12.34 31.84
C ILE A 1003 -22.72 -12.16 31.10
N THR A 1004 -22.36 -10.93 30.76
CA THR A 1004 -21.16 -10.60 29.97
C THR A 1004 -19.87 -10.64 30.80
N LEU A 1005 -18.70 -10.62 30.14
CA LEU A 1005 -17.38 -10.65 30.78
C LEU A 1005 -17.05 -9.41 31.63
N TYR A 1006 -17.93 -8.40 31.70
CA TYR A 1006 -17.82 -7.28 32.64
C TYR A 1006 -17.69 -7.75 34.10
N LYS A 1007 -18.24 -8.92 34.44
CA LYS A 1007 -18.06 -9.59 35.74
C LYS A 1007 -16.61 -10.01 36.04
N ALA A 1008 -15.77 -10.20 35.01
CA ALA A 1008 -14.43 -10.79 35.08
C ALA A 1008 -13.31 -9.74 35.02
N GLN A 1009 -13.57 -8.56 35.60
CA GLN A 1009 -12.67 -7.40 35.59
C GLN A 1009 -12.06 -7.15 36.97
N TRP A 1010 -10.99 -6.33 37.03
CA TRP A 1010 -10.25 -6.03 38.27
C TRP A 1010 -11.10 -5.36 39.37
N LYS A 1011 -12.24 -4.78 38.99
CA LYS A 1011 -13.31 -4.27 39.87
C LYS A 1011 -13.99 -5.38 40.72
N PHE A 1012 -13.91 -6.63 40.26
CA PHE A 1012 -14.47 -7.82 40.91
C PHE A 1012 -13.35 -8.84 41.18
N PRO A 1013 -12.36 -8.52 42.03
CA PRO A 1013 -11.13 -9.32 42.15
C PRO A 1013 -11.40 -10.75 42.62
N HIS A 1014 -12.44 -10.98 43.42
CA HIS A 1014 -12.86 -12.32 43.83
C HIS A 1014 -13.30 -13.21 42.65
N VAL A 1015 -13.87 -12.64 41.58
CA VAL A 1015 -14.21 -13.37 40.35
C VAL A 1015 -12.93 -13.70 39.57
N MET A 1016 -12.03 -12.73 39.40
CA MET A 1016 -10.76 -12.96 38.70
C MET A 1016 -9.86 -13.98 39.42
N ILE A 1017 -9.79 -13.94 40.75
CA ILE A 1017 -9.08 -14.92 41.57
C ILE A 1017 -9.71 -16.31 41.39
N LYS A 1018 -11.04 -16.43 41.41
CA LYS A 1018 -11.73 -17.71 41.15
C LYS A 1018 -11.42 -18.25 39.75
N ILE A 1019 -11.45 -17.41 38.72
CA ILE A 1019 -11.12 -17.79 37.33
C ILE A 1019 -9.67 -18.26 37.23
N GLY A 1020 -8.72 -17.51 37.82
CA GLY A 1020 -7.31 -17.87 37.87
C GLY A 1020 -7.07 -19.19 38.58
N LEU A 1021 -7.60 -19.37 39.80
CA LEU A 1021 -7.49 -20.61 40.56
C LEU A 1021 -8.08 -21.81 39.82
N GLN A 1022 -9.27 -21.68 39.22
CA GLN A 1022 -9.86 -22.75 38.43
C GLN A 1022 -8.96 -23.12 37.24
N TRP A 1023 -8.41 -22.13 36.52
CA TRP A 1023 -7.51 -22.43 35.42
C TRP A 1023 -6.18 -23.06 35.89
N PHE A 1024 -5.54 -22.55 36.94
CA PHE A 1024 -4.28 -23.11 37.44
C PHE A 1024 -4.42 -24.54 38.00
N LEU A 1025 -5.57 -24.86 38.61
CA LEU A 1025 -5.82 -26.18 39.22
C LEU A 1025 -6.36 -27.22 38.23
N THR A 1026 -7.19 -26.82 37.25
CA THR A 1026 -7.89 -27.78 36.37
C THR A 1026 -7.81 -27.47 34.88
N PHE A 1027 -7.29 -26.30 34.49
CA PHE A 1027 -7.35 -25.77 33.11
C PHE A 1027 -8.78 -25.74 32.54
N THR A 1028 -9.76 -25.33 33.36
CA THR A 1028 -11.18 -25.16 32.95
C THR A 1028 -11.73 -23.78 33.35
N GLY A 1029 -12.99 -23.50 32.98
CA GLY A 1029 -13.69 -22.26 33.30
C GLY A 1029 -13.38 -21.10 32.35
N ASP A 1030 -13.85 -19.90 32.70
CA ASP A 1030 -13.77 -18.71 31.83
C ASP A 1030 -12.31 -18.42 31.38
N GLY A 1031 -11.29 -18.78 32.16
CA GLY A 1031 -9.87 -18.61 31.81
C GLY A 1031 -9.37 -19.49 30.66
N ALA A 1032 -10.11 -20.54 30.31
CA ALA A 1032 -9.71 -21.59 29.37
C ALA A 1032 -10.11 -21.33 27.90
N THR A 1033 -10.71 -20.18 27.58
CA THR A 1033 -11.15 -19.76 26.24
C THR A 1033 -10.77 -18.28 25.98
N SER A 1034 -10.83 -17.82 24.71
CA SER A 1034 -10.76 -16.39 24.35
C SER A 1034 -12.14 -15.72 24.19
N HIS A 1035 -13.23 -16.46 24.42
CA HIS A 1035 -14.62 -15.98 24.31
C HIS A 1035 -15.08 -15.57 22.90
N LEU A 1036 -14.43 -16.11 21.86
CA LEU A 1036 -14.80 -15.95 20.44
C LEU A 1036 -15.35 -17.27 19.88
N GLU A 1037 -16.28 -17.91 20.60
CA GLU A 1037 -16.82 -19.22 20.21
C GLU A 1037 -17.79 -19.18 19.02
N SER A 1038 -18.29 -18.00 18.63
CA SER A 1038 -19.22 -17.85 17.51
C SER A 1038 -18.93 -16.64 16.64
N GLY A 1039 -19.41 -16.69 15.40
CA GLY A 1039 -19.18 -15.69 14.38
C GLY A 1039 -20.01 -15.97 13.12
N GLY A 1040 -19.60 -15.41 11.99
CA GLY A 1040 -20.24 -15.69 10.71
C GLY A 1040 -19.46 -15.14 9.52
N PHE A 1041 -19.84 -15.58 8.34
CA PHE A 1041 -19.36 -15.07 7.06
C PHE A 1041 -20.54 -14.84 6.12
N ILE A 1042 -20.63 -13.65 5.53
CA ILE A 1042 -21.70 -13.32 4.56
C ILE A 1042 -21.13 -12.60 3.34
N ARG A 1043 -21.93 -12.57 2.27
CA ARG A 1043 -21.73 -11.65 1.15
C ARG A 1043 -22.28 -10.27 1.54
N SER A 1044 -21.57 -9.18 1.26
CA SER A 1044 -21.99 -7.80 1.54
C SER A 1044 -23.16 -7.34 0.66
N ARG A 1045 -23.19 -7.84 -0.59
CA ARG A 1045 -24.17 -7.48 -1.63
C ARG A 1045 -24.39 -8.64 -2.61
N PRO A 1046 -25.43 -8.58 -3.46
CA PRO A 1046 -25.57 -9.45 -4.63
C PRO A 1046 -24.35 -9.41 -5.57
N GLY A 1047 -24.21 -10.43 -6.41
CA GLY A 1047 -23.16 -10.55 -7.44
C GLY A 1047 -21.82 -11.12 -6.96
N LEU A 1048 -21.62 -11.30 -5.66
CA LEU A 1048 -20.37 -11.84 -5.10
C LEU A 1048 -20.37 -13.37 -5.08
N GLU A 1049 -19.32 -14.00 -5.61
CA GLU A 1049 -19.20 -15.48 -5.71
C GLU A 1049 -19.15 -16.18 -4.33
N HIS A 1050 -18.59 -15.53 -3.30
CA HIS A 1050 -18.43 -16.07 -1.95
C HIS A 1050 -18.33 -14.97 -0.88
N PRO A 1051 -18.57 -15.28 0.41
CA PRO A 1051 -18.55 -14.31 1.51
C PRO A 1051 -17.30 -13.44 1.55
N ASP A 1052 -17.49 -12.13 1.59
CA ASP A 1052 -16.45 -11.09 1.75
C ASP A 1052 -16.44 -10.46 3.15
N ILE A 1053 -17.47 -10.63 3.97
CA ILE A 1053 -17.52 -10.14 5.35
C ILE A 1053 -17.18 -11.28 6.32
N GLN A 1054 -16.36 -11.00 7.34
CA GLN A 1054 -16.25 -11.84 8.55
C GLN A 1054 -16.83 -11.11 9.77
N PHE A 1055 -17.49 -11.87 10.66
CA PHE A 1055 -17.90 -11.45 12.00
C PHE A 1055 -17.25 -12.33 13.08
N HIS A 1056 -16.71 -11.74 14.13
CA HIS A 1056 -16.39 -12.43 15.39
C HIS A 1056 -17.23 -11.85 16.53
N PHE A 1057 -18.00 -12.69 17.22
CA PHE A 1057 -18.85 -12.23 18.32
C PHE A 1057 -18.12 -12.34 19.67
N LEU A 1058 -18.18 -11.27 20.48
CA LEU A 1058 -17.58 -11.23 21.82
C LEU A 1058 -18.60 -10.74 22.87
N PRO A 1059 -18.84 -11.48 23.96
CA PRO A 1059 -19.67 -11.03 25.09
C PRO A 1059 -18.90 -10.05 26.02
N SER A 1060 -18.27 -9.04 25.42
CA SER A 1060 -17.58 -7.91 26.05
C SER A 1060 -17.39 -6.78 25.04
N THR A 1061 -17.09 -5.58 25.51
CA THR A 1061 -16.50 -4.52 24.67
C THR A 1061 -14.97 -4.67 24.61
N VAL A 1062 -14.37 -4.20 23.50
CA VAL A 1062 -12.92 -3.98 23.35
C VAL A 1062 -12.75 -2.51 22.97
N ASN A 1063 -12.12 -1.74 23.86
CA ASN A 1063 -11.81 -0.33 23.64
C ASN A 1063 -10.30 -0.15 23.74
N ASP A 1064 -9.70 0.60 22.80
CA ASP A 1064 -8.26 0.93 22.82
C ASP A 1064 -7.39 -0.36 22.83
N HIS A 1065 -7.64 -1.26 21.87
CA HIS A 1065 -7.08 -2.62 21.81
C HIS A 1065 -7.25 -3.45 23.11
N GLY A 1066 -8.27 -3.14 23.91
CA GLY A 1066 -8.57 -3.78 25.19
C GLY A 1066 -7.85 -3.14 26.40
N ARG A 1067 -7.08 -2.06 26.19
CA ARG A 1067 -6.42 -1.30 27.26
C ARG A 1067 -7.41 -0.49 28.10
N LYS A 1068 -8.59 -0.17 27.56
CA LYS A 1068 -9.66 0.57 28.28
C LYS A 1068 -10.83 -0.36 28.62
N VAL A 1069 -11.19 -0.36 29.90
CA VAL A 1069 -12.30 -1.16 30.44
C VAL A 1069 -13.65 -0.54 30.05
N GLY A 1070 -14.56 -1.34 29.49
CA GLY A 1070 -15.93 -0.89 29.17
C GLY A 1070 -16.74 -0.53 30.41
N PRO A 1071 -17.68 0.42 30.34
CA PRO A 1071 -18.35 0.98 31.54
C PRO A 1071 -19.38 0.05 32.18
N CYS A 1072 -20.01 -0.85 31.42
CA CYS A 1072 -21.13 -1.68 31.84
C CYS A 1072 -21.13 -3.08 31.20
N HIS A 1073 -22.11 -3.91 31.54
CA HIS A 1073 -22.41 -5.12 30.78
C HIS A 1073 -22.79 -4.76 29.34
N ALA A 1074 -22.07 -5.34 28.39
CA ALA A 1074 -22.16 -5.09 26.96
C ALA A 1074 -21.54 -6.26 26.17
N TYR A 1075 -21.93 -6.38 24.92
CA TYR A 1075 -21.39 -7.31 23.92
C TYR A 1075 -21.11 -6.56 22.61
N GLN A 1076 -20.36 -7.17 21.71
CA GLN A 1076 -20.02 -6.56 20.43
C GLN A 1076 -19.80 -7.60 19.34
N VAL A 1077 -19.71 -7.11 18.11
CA VAL A 1077 -19.14 -7.86 16.99
C VAL A 1077 -17.93 -7.10 16.44
N HIS A 1078 -16.87 -7.85 16.10
CA HIS A 1078 -15.76 -7.38 15.27
C HIS A 1078 -16.13 -7.73 13.83
N VAL A 1079 -16.13 -6.75 12.92
CA VAL A 1079 -16.61 -6.95 11.55
C VAL A 1079 -15.77 -6.19 10.53
N GLY A 1080 -15.41 -6.84 9.42
CA GLY A 1080 -14.55 -6.25 8.39
C GLY A 1080 -14.63 -6.97 7.03
N PRO A 1081 -14.27 -6.30 5.92
CA PRO A 1081 -14.10 -6.96 4.63
C PRO A 1081 -12.81 -7.76 4.63
N MET A 1082 -12.91 -8.98 4.11
CA MET A 1082 -11.86 -9.99 4.05
C MET A 1082 -11.11 -10.00 2.71
N ARG A 1083 -11.52 -9.16 1.76
CA ARG A 1083 -10.85 -8.96 0.46
C ARG A 1083 -10.77 -7.47 0.08
N PRO A 1084 -10.23 -6.59 0.95
CA PRO A 1084 -10.10 -5.18 0.65
C PRO A 1084 -9.27 -4.96 -0.63
N THR A 1085 -9.56 -3.87 -1.32
CA THR A 1085 -8.98 -3.49 -2.62
C THR A 1085 -7.80 -2.53 -2.46
N SER A 1086 -7.70 -1.80 -1.34
CA SER A 1086 -6.53 -1.00 -0.97
C SER A 1086 -5.26 -1.86 -0.93
N ARG A 1087 -4.11 -1.27 -1.28
CA ARG A 1087 -2.80 -1.94 -1.23
C ARG A 1087 -1.76 -1.06 -0.55
N GLY A 1088 -1.20 -1.59 0.53
CA GLY A 1088 -0.13 -0.96 1.28
C GLY A 1088 1.26 -1.28 0.74
N TYR A 1089 2.26 -0.78 1.46
CA TYR A 1089 3.65 -1.17 1.33
C TYR A 1089 4.39 -0.97 2.65
N MET A 1090 5.61 -1.53 2.73
CA MET A 1090 6.58 -1.20 3.76
C MET A 1090 7.97 -0.98 3.17
N LYS A 1091 8.78 -0.14 3.81
CA LYS A 1091 10.15 0.21 3.38
C LYS A 1091 11.08 0.32 4.58
N LEU A 1092 12.39 0.22 4.35
CA LEU A 1092 13.36 0.54 5.39
C LEU A 1092 13.32 2.03 5.74
N LYS A 1093 13.31 2.33 7.05
CA LYS A 1093 13.46 3.68 7.61
C LYS A 1093 14.93 4.03 7.90
N SER A 1094 15.77 3.00 8.03
CA SER A 1094 17.20 3.08 8.34
C SER A 1094 17.90 1.79 7.88
N LYS A 1095 19.24 1.82 7.83
CA LYS A 1095 20.10 0.64 7.69
C LYS A 1095 20.42 -0.05 9.02
N ASP A 1096 20.03 0.53 10.15
CA ASP A 1096 20.03 -0.18 11.44
C ASP A 1096 18.86 -1.19 11.46
N PRO A 1097 19.13 -2.50 11.57
CA PRO A 1097 18.10 -3.53 11.51
C PRO A 1097 17.16 -3.51 12.72
N LYS A 1098 17.49 -2.79 13.81
CA LYS A 1098 16.62 -2.63 14.99
C LYS A 1098 15.60 -1.51 14.84
N VAL A 1099 15.77 -0.61 13.87
CA VAL A 1099 14.80 0.47 13.60
C VAL A 1099 13.60 -0.12 12.85
N HIS A 1100 12.39 0.16 13.33
CA HIS A 1100 11.17 -0.32 12.69
C HIS A 1100 11.02 0.25 11.27
N PRO A 1101 10.51 -0.56 10.31
CA PRO A 1101 10.29 -0.10 8.95
C PRO A 1101 9.19 0.98 8.89
N VAL A 1102 9.23 1.77 7.81
CA VAL A 1102 8.07 2.54 7.34
C VAL A 1102 6.99 1.54 6.96
N ILE A 1103 5.79 1.65 7.54
CA ILE A 1103 4.63 0.78 7.24
C ILE A 1103 3.47 1.69 6.83
N VAL A 1104 2.92 1.46 5.64
CA VAL A 1104 1.73 2.17 5.14
C VAL A 1104 0.73 1.11 4.65
N ALA A 1105 -0.38 0.94 5.36
CA ALA A 1105 -1.44 0.01 5.02
C ALA A 1105 -2.33 0.51 3.87
N ASN A 1106 -2.43 1.84 3.70
CA ASN A 1106 -3.35 2.50 2.76
C ASN A 1106 -4.84 2.15 3.04
N TYR A 1107 -5.22 1.97 4.31
CA TYR A 1107 -6.61 1.62 4.65
C TYR A 1107 -7.60 2.68 4.11
N LEU A 1108 -8.74 2.21 3.58
CA LEU A 1108 -9.84 3.05 3.06
C LEU A 1108 -9.40 4.06 1.99
N THR A 1109 -8.42 3.69 1.16
CA THR A 1109 -7.93 4.56 0.07
C THR A 1109 -8.59 4.30 -1.28
N THR A 1110 -9.54 3.36 -1.34
CA THR A 1110 -10.45 3.13 -2.46
C THR A 1110 -11.90 3.39 -2.02
N GLU A 1111 -12.76 3.76 -2.96
CA GLU A 1111 -14.20 3.92 -2.69
C GLU A 1111 -14.85 2.59 -2.27
N GLN A 1112 -14.43 1.47 -2.88
CA GLN A 1112 -15.00 0.15 -2.60
C GLN A 1112 -14.81 -0.26 -1.13
N ASP A 1113 -13.62 -0.03 -0.56
CA ASP A 1113 -13.34 -0.40 0.83
C ASP A 1113 -14.13 0.45 1.82
N VAL A 1114 -14.44 1.71 1.47
CA VAL A 1114 -15.32 2.59 2.24
C VAL A 1114 -16.76 2.08 2.21
N VAL A 1115 -17.27 1.70 1.03
CA VAL A 1115 -18.62 1.11 0.88
C VAL A 1115 -18.74 -0.20 1.66
N ASP A 1116 -17.77 -1.11 1.51
CA ASP A 1116 -17.81 -2.43 2.16
C ASP A 1116 -17.76 -2.30 3.70
N MET A 1117 -16.91 -1.41 4.23
CA MET A 1117 -16.89 -1.09 5.66
C MET A 1117 -18.16 -0.39 6.15
N ARG A 1118 -18.82 0.42 5.31
CA ARG A 1118 -20.09 1.06 5.67
C ARG A 1118 -21.23 0.06 5.76
N ASP A 1119 -21.28 -0.88 4.82
CA ASP A 1119 -22.32 -1.91 4.79
C ASP A 1119 -22.15 -2.93 5.95
N ASN A 1120 -20.92 -3.20 6.40
CA ASN A 1120 -20.67 -3.93 7.66
C ASN A 1120 -21.42 -3.34 8.87
N VAL A 1121 -21.44 -2.01 9.01
CA VAL A 1121 -22.14 -1.32 10.11
C VAL A 1121 -23.65 -1.48 9.98
N LYS A 1122 -24.19 -1.36 8.75
CA LYS A 1122 -25.62 -1.51 8.45
C LYS A 1122 -26.09 -2.95 8.73
N LEU A 1123 -25.33 -3.94 8.26
CA LEU A 1123 -25.64 -5.36 8.42
C LEU A 1123 -25.50 -5.83 9.88
N SER A 1124 -24.49 -5.36 10.61
CA SER A 1124 -24.35 -5.63 12.05
C SER A 1124 -25.55 -5.13 12.86
N ARG A 1125 -26.04 -3.93 12.53
CA ARG A 1125 -27.25 -3.35 13.14
C ARG A 1125 -28.49 -4.17 12.83
N GLU A 1126 -28.65 -4.65 11.59
CA GLU A 1126 -29.76 -5.52 11.19
C GLU A 1126 -29.74 -6.86 11.97
N ILE A 1127 -28.57 -7.47 12.16
CA ILE A 1127 -28.40 -8.71 12.92
C ILE A 1127 -28.72 -8.46 14.40
N PHE A 1128 -28.16 -7.42 15.02
CA PHE A 1128 -28.47 -7.10 16.42
C PHE A 1128 -29.93 -6.69 16.64
N ALA A 1129 -30.64 -6.18 15.63
CA ALA A 1129 -32.06 -5.85 15.71
C ALA A 1129 -33.01 -7.08 15.73
N GLN A 1130 -32.52 -8.29 15.45
CA GLN A 1130 -33.36 -9.49 15.40
C GLN A 1130 -33.91 -9.93 16.77
N LYS A 1131 -34.99 -10.71 16.76
CA LYS A 1131 -35.76 -11.11 17.95
C LYS A 1131 -34.96 -11.93 18.95
N ALA A 1132 -33.99 -12.72 18.49
CA ALA A 1132 -33.07 -13.46 19.35
C ALA A 1132 -32.33 -12.55 20.36
N PHE A 1133 -32.11 -11.28 20.01
CA PHE A 1133 -31.47 -10.29 20.87
C PHE A 1133 -32.45 -9.51 21.78
N ASP A 1134 -33.77 -9.60 21.61
CA ASP A 1134 -34.75 -8.85 22.41
C ASP A 1134 -34.58 -9.05 23.94
N PRO A 1135 -34.24 -10.25 24.49
CA PRO A 1135 -34.01 -10.42 25.93
C PRO A 1135 -32.69 -9.85 26.46
N TYR A 1136 -31.85 -9.27 25.59
CA TYR A 1136 -30.47 -8.88 25.88
C TYR A 1136 -30.12 -7.45 25.44
N ARG A 1137 -30.75 -6.95 24.37
CA ARG A 1137 -30.40 -5.70 23.69
C ARG A 1137 -30.81 -4.46 24.48
N GLY A 1138 -29.82 -3.79 25.06
CA GLY A 1138 -29.95 -2.40 25.52
C GLY A 1138 -29.70 -1.40 24.38
N GLU A 1139 -29.27 -0.19 24.73
CA GLU A 1139 -28.86 0.84 23.77
C GLU A 1139 -27.59 0.45 22.97
N GLU A 1140 -27.45 1.00 21.77
CA GLU A 1140 -26.20 0.91 21.00
C GLU A 1140 -25.18 1.87 21.62
N LEU A 1141 -23.99 1.36 21.95
CA LEU A 1141 -22.92 2.10 22.61
C LEU A 1141 -21.93 2.71 21.61
N ALA A 1142 -21.63 1.98 20.53
CA ALA A 1142 -20.74 2.41 19.46
C ALA A 1142 -21.16 1.72 18.14
N PRO A 1143 -21.39 2.44 17.03
CA PRO A 1143 -21.26 3.89 16.84
C PRO A 1143 -22.26 4.76 17.63
N GLY A 1144 -23.36 4.18 18.08
CA GLY A 1144 -24.40 4.87 18.85
C GLY A 1144 -25.51 5.46 17.96
N PRO A 1145 -26.71 5.65 18.52
CA PRO A 1145 -27.95 5.84 17.75
C PRO A 1145 -28.00 7.14 16.92
N ASN A 1146 -27.12 8.10 17.16
CA ASN A 1146 -27.07 9.37 16.43
C ASN A 1146 -26.26 9.28 15.11
N VAL A 1147 -25.49 8.20 14.92
CA VAL A 1147 -24.70 7.95 13.70
C VAL A 1147 -25.58 7.18 12.71
N GLN A 1148 -26.21 7.87 11.77
CA GLN A 1148 -27.24 7.27 10.89
C GLN A 1148 -26.94 7.44 9.39
N SER A 1149 -26.53 8.63 8.96
CA SER A 1149 -26.20 8.86 7.55
C SER A 1149 -24.85 8.24 7.17
N ASP A 1150 -24.73 7.81 5.91
CA ASP A 1150 -23.51 7.24 5.32
C ASP A 1150 -22.24 8.05 5.65
N LYS A 1151 -22.30 9.40 5.63
CA LYS A 1151 -21.16 10.26 5.99
C LYS A 1151 -20.77 10.20 7.47
N GLN A 1152 -21.72 10.01 8.38
CA GLN A 1152 -21.43 9.83 9.80
C GLN A 1152 -20.86 8.43 10.08
N ILE A 1153 -21.38 7.41 9.38
CA ILE A 1153 -20.87 6.03 9.47
C ILE A 1153 -19.42 5.98 8.96
N ASP A 1154 -19.12 6.60 7.82
CA ASP A 1154 -17.75 6.74 7.30
C ASP A 1154 -16.81 7.43 8.30
N ALA A 1155 -17.25 8.53 8.91
CA ALA A 1155 -16.44 9.26 9.90
C ALA A 1155 -16.15 8.40 11.15
N TYR A 1156 -17.15 7.67 11.65
CA TYR A 1156 -16.95 6.70 12.74
C TYR A 1156 -15.94 5.61 12.34
N ILE A 1157 -16.08 5.04 11.14
CA ILE A 1157 -15.18 4.01 10.60
C ILE A 1157 -13.73 4.49 10.57
N ARG A 1158 -13.45 5.70 10.05
CA ARG A 1158 -12.09 6.27 10.05
C ARG A 1158 -11.54 6.45 11.46
N GLN A 1159 -12.37 6.89 12.40
CA GLN A 1159 -11.96 7.19 13.77
C GLN A 1159 -11.76 5.93 14.64
N MET A 1160 -12.53 4.86 14.41
CA MET A 1160 -12.70 3.75 15.36
C MET A 1160 -12.41 2.33 14.81
N SER A 1161 -12.13 2.17 13.51
CA SER A 1161 -11.71 0.85 12.97
C SER A 1161 -10.23 0.59 13.24
N ASP A 1162 -9.85 -0.67 13.43
CA ASP A 1162 -8.49 -1.10 13.71
C ASP A 1162 -8.09 -2.33 12.89
N SER A 1163 -6.79 -2.63 12.86
CA SER A 1163 -6.27 -3.85 12.24
C SER A 1163 -6.80 -5.09 12.98
N ALA A 1164 -7.26 -6.09 12.21
CA ALA A 1164 -7.48 -7.45 12.70
C ALA A 1164 -6.15 -8.20 12.99
N TYR A 1165 -5.02 -7.55 12.68
CA TYR A 1165 -3.66 -8.03 12.78
C TYR A 1165 -3.38 -9.24 11.88
N HIS A 1166 -3.77 -9.13 10.62
CA HIS A 1166 -3.56 -10.07 9.52
C HIS A 1166 -2.63 -9.54 8.38
N PRO A 1167 -1.55 -8.76 8.64
CA PRO A 1167 -0.67 -8.31 7.56
C PRO A 1167 0.00 -9.49 6.83
N SER A 1168 0.02 -9.41 5.50
CA SER A 1168 0.40 -10.46 4.56
C SER A 1168 0.92 -9.87 3.23
N CYS A 1169 1.27 -10.74 2.27
CA CYS A 1169 1.48 -10.42 0.85
C CYS A 1169 2.72 -9.59 0.44
N THR A 1170 3.57 -9.20 1.39
CA THR A 1170 4.79 -8.38 1.22
C THR A 1170 6.00 -9.06 0.57
N CYS A 1171 5.92 -10.37 0.31
CA CYS A 1171 6.89 -11.14 -0.48
C CYS A 1171 6.15 -12.02 -1.49
N LYS A 1172 5.12 -11.46 -2.15
CA LYS A 1172 4.20 -12.14 -3.10
C LYS A 1172 4.82 -13.32 -3.84
N MET A 1173 4.18 -14.47 -3.74
CA MET A 1173 4.36 -15.61 -4.65
C MET A 1173 3.68 -15.35 -6.00
N GLY A 1174 4.31 -15.74 -7.10
CA GLY A 1174 3.75 -15.55 -8.45
C GLY A 1174 4.47 -16.36 -9.53
N ASP A 1175 4.20 -16.03 -10.79
CA ASP A 1175 4.90 -16.55 -11.96
C ASP A 1175 6.20 -15.74 -12.21
N PRO A 1176 7.28 -16.31 -12.78
CA PRO A 1176 8.52 -15.57 -13.06
C PRO A 1176 8.38 -14.37 -14.01
N SER A 1177 7.25 -14.23 -14.72
CA SER A 1177 6.94 -13.06 -15.56
C SER A 1177 6.26 -11.90 -14.80
N ASP A 1178 5.81 -12.12 -13.56
CA ASP A 1178 5.31 -11.05 -12.69
C ASP A 1178 6.48 -10.31 -12.02
N ASN A 1179 6.80 -9.12 -12.53
CA ASN A 1179 7.87 -8.26 -11.98
C ASN A 1179 7.65 -7.84 -10.51
N MET A 1180 6.46 -8.06 -9.93
CA MET A 1180 6.15 -7.82 -8.53
C MET A 1180 6.17 -9.09 -7.67
N ALA A 1181 6.40 -10.27 -8.25
CA ALA A 1181 6.63 -11.49 -7.49
C ALA A 1181 8.04 -11.50 -6.86
N VAL A 1182 8.13 -11.99 -5.63
CA VAL A 1182 9.39 -12.12 -4.87
C VAL A 1182 9.83 -13.58 -4.78
N VAL A 1183 8.86 -14.51 -4.71
CA VAL A 1183 9.13 -15.95 -4.71
C VAL A 1183 8.33 -16.67 -5.80
N GLY A 1184 8.86 -17.81 -6.26
CA GLY A 1184 8.12 -18.72 -7.13
C GLY A 1184 7.18 -19.66 -6.36
N PRO A 1185 6.39 -20.51 -7.06
CA PRO A 1185 5.49 -21.49 -6.43
C PRO A 1185 6.19 -22.54 -5.57
N ASP A 1186 7.52 -22.66 -5.66
CA ASP A 1186 8.36 -23.49 -4.79
C ASP A 1186 8.93 -22.73 -3.56
N THR A 1187 8.53 -21.47 -3.36
CA THR A 1187 8.94 -20.56 -2.27
C THR A 1187 10.39 -20.04 -2.31
N LYS A 1188 11.17 -20.32 -3.37
CA LYS A 1188 12.51 -19.73 -3.55
C LYS A 1188 12.44 -18.25 -3.95
N VAL A 1189 13.35 -17.44 -3.43
CA VAL A 1189 13.49 -16.02 -3.81
C VAL A 1189 14.07 -15.89 -5.22
N TYR A 1190 13.43 -15.09 -6.07
CA TYR A 1190 13.90 -14.91 -7.45
C TYR A 1190 15.31 -14.31 -7.53
N GLY A 1191 16.12 -14.86 -8.44
CA GLY A 1191 17.51 -14.44 -8.69
C GLY A 1191 18.53 -14.83 -7.60
N ILE A 1192 18.09 -15.41 -6.46
CA ILE A 1192 18.97 -15.78 -5.35
C ILE A 1192 19.00 -17.30 -5.16
N GLU A 1193 20.19 -17.89 -5.14
CA GLU A 1193 20.38 -19.30 -4.83
C GLU A 1193 20.30 -19.54 -3.31
N ASN A 1194 19.78 -20.71 -2.92
CA ASN A 1194 19.73 -21.20 -1.55
C ASN A 1194 18.98 -20.30 -0.54
N LEU A 1195 18.06 -19.45 -1.01
CA LEU A 1195 17.21 -18.59 -0.16
C LEU A 1195 15.71 -18.82 -0.44
N ARG A 1196 14.92 -19.03 0.63
CA ARG A 1196 13.45 -19.09 0.57
C ARG A 1196 12.80 -18.12 1.57
N VAL A 1197 11.55 -17.74 1.27
CA VAL A 1197 10.66 -17.09 2.25
C VAL A 1197 9.44 -17.98 2.42
N VAL A 1198 9.08 -18.29 3.67
CA VAL A 1198 7.99 -19.20 4.02
C VAL A 1198 7.30 -18.65 5.26
N ASP A 1199 6.34 -17.74 5.05
CA ASP A 1199 5.41 -17.19 6.03
C ASP A 1199 4.28 -16.42 5.30
N ALA A 1200 3.42 -15.69 6.02
CA ALA A 1200 2.29 -14.94 5.45
C ALA A 1200 2.67 -13.84 4.44
N SER A 1201 3.95 -13.43 4.37
CA SER A 1201 4.45 -12.51 3.34
C SER A 1201 4.26 -13.06 1.91
N ILE A 1202 4.34 -14.37 1.69
CA ILE A 1202 4.32 -14.92 0.32
C ILE A 1202 2.92 -15.15 -0.26
N MET A 1203 1.86 -14.93 0.51
CA MET A 1203 0.48 -15.04 0.01
C MET A 1203 0.28 -14.09 -1.20
N PRO A 1204 -0.21 -14.54 -2.37
CA PRO A 1204 -0.41 -13.63 -3.51
C PRO A 1204 -1.40 -12.48 -3.22
N SER A 1205 -2.51 -12.84 -2.59
CA SER A 1205 -3.52 -11.95 -2.02
C SER A 1205 -4.07 -12.54 -0.72
N VAL A 1206 -4.63 -11.72 0.17
CA VAL A 1206 -5.13 -12.18 1.47
C VAL A 1206 -6.36 -13.10 1.32
N VAL A 1207 -6.47 -14.11 2.19
CA VAL A 1207 -7.55 -15.13 2.17
C VAL A 1207 -8.64 -14.79 3.19
N SER A 1208 -9.86 -15.30 2.99
CA SER A 1208 -11.05 -14.82 3.68
C SER A 1208 -11.22 -15.34 5.11
N GLY A 1209 -10.28 -14.96 5.99
CA GLY A 1209 -10.31 -15.20 7.42
C GLY A 1209 -8.95 -15.14 8.11
N ASN A 1210 -8.87 -15.61 9.36
CA ASN A 1210 -7.71 -15.47 10.23
C ASN A 1210 -6.46 -16.27 9.77
N LEU A 1211 -5.35 -15.58 9.48
CA LEU A 1211 -4.21 -16.14 8.72
C LEU A 1211 -3.33 -17.21 9.42
N ASN A 1212 -3.56 -17.56 10.68
CA ASN A 1212 -2.70 -18.53 11.38
C ASN A 1212 -2.81 -19.95 10.80
N GLY A 1213 -4.03 -20.41 10.49
CA GLY A 1213 -4.25 -21.69 9.80
C GLY A 1213 -3.58 -21.74 8.42
N PRO A 1214 -3.87 -20.77 7.52
CA PRO A 1214 -3.21 -20.64 6.22
C PRO A 1214 -1.69 -20.64 6.30
N THR A 1215 -1.09 -19.95 7.27
CA THR A 1215 0.37 -19.91 7.47
C THR A 1215 0.94 -21.29 7.87
N CYS A 1216 0.24 -22.04 8.72
CA CYS A 1216 0.64 -23.41 9.09
C CYS A 1216 0.54 -24.37 7.89
N MET A 1217 -0.54 -24.31 7.11
CA MET A 1217 -0.73 -25.10 5.88
C MET A 1217 0.38 -24.81 4.86
N LEU A 1218 0.68 -23.53 4.65
CA LEU A 1218 1.72 -23.08 3.72
C LEU A 1218 3.11 -23.62 4.12
N ALA A 1219 3.43 -23.59 5.42
CA ALA A 1219 4.68 -24.17 5.92
C ALA A 1219 4.73 -25.70 5.87
N GLU A 1220 3.61 -26.39 6.10
CA GLU A 1220 3.49 -27.86 5.97
C GLU A 1220 3.74 -28.34 4.53
N LYS A 1221 3.36 -27.52 3.55
CA LYS A 1221 3.52 -27.76 2.11
C LYS A 1221 4.91 -27.37 1.63
N ALA A 1222 5.39 -26.19 1.99
CA ALA A 1222 6.77 -25.77 1.73
C ALA A 1222 7.80 -26.76 2.31
N ALA A 1223 7.54 -27.34 3.49
CA ALA A 1223 8.42 -28.35 4.08
C ALA A 1223 8.55 -29.63 3.25
N ASP A 1224 7.50 -30.09 2.56
CA ASP A 1224 7.60 -31.24 1.65
C ASP A 1224 8.30 -30.84 0.34
N ILE A 1225 8.06 -29.61 -0.17
CA ILE A 1225 8.77 -29.05 -1.34
C ILE A 1225 10.29 -28.95 -1.08
N ILE A 1226 10.72 -28.40 0.06
CA ILE A 1226 12.14 -28.27 0.45
C ILE A 1226 12.79 -29.65 0.57
N ARG A 1227 12.05 -30.65 1.06
CA ARG A 1227 12.50 -32.05 1.21
C ARG A 1227 12.38 -32.86 -0.09
N ASN A 1228 12.01 -32.24 -1.21
CA ASN A 1228 11.79 -32.87 -2.52
C ASN A 1228 10.82 -34.07 -2.46
N ARG A 1229 9.83 -34.02 -1.57
CA ARG A 1229 8.77 -35.02 -1.46
C ARG A 1229 7.68 -34.76 -2.51
N PRO A 1230 7.03 -35.80 -3.05
CA PRO A 1230 5.82 -35.63 -3.86
C PRO A 1230 4.76 -34.84 -3.09
N ALA A 1231 4.06 -33.95 -3.79
CA ALA A 1231 2.92 -33.23 -3.22
C ALA A 1231 1.81 -34.22 -2.82
N LEU A 1232 1.08 -33.91 -1.74
CA LEU A 1232 -0.09 -34.72 -1.36
C LEU A 1232 -1.15 -34.70 -2.48
N PRO A 1233 -1.89 -35.81 -2.70
CA PRO A 1233 -2.92 -35.88 -3.74
C PRO A 1233 -3.96 -34.76 -3.60
N LYS A 1234 -4.32 -34.11 -4.71
CA LYS A 1234 -5.34 -33.05 -4.73
C LYS A 1234 -6.65 -33.57 -4.14
N SER A 1235 -7.29 -32.77 -3.28
CA SER A 1235 -8.60 -33.11 -2.71
C SER A 1235 -9.70 -33.05 -3.76
N THR A 1236 -10.70 -33.93 -3.63
CA THR A 1236 -11.96 -33.91 -4.39
C THR A 1236 -13.15 -33.47 -3.54
N ALA A 1237 -12.92 -33.01 -2.31
CA ALA A 1237 -13.98 -32.54 -1.43
C ALA A 1237 -14.74 -31.35 -2.09
N PRO A 1238 -16.08 -31.35 -2.09
CA PRO A 1238 -16.86 -30.30 -2.73
C PRO A 1238 -16.73 -28.96 -1.98
N VAL A 1239 -17.17 -27.90 -2.63
CA VAL A 1239 -17.30 -26.56 -2.03
C VAL A 1239 -18.74 -26.12 -2.22
N TRP A 1240 -19.36 -25.58 -1.18
CA TRP A 1240 -20.71 -25.03 -1.27
C TRP A 1240 -20.76 -23.82 -2.21
N GLN A 1241 -21.87 -23.64 -2.91
CA GLN A 1241 -22.14 -22.47 -3.74
C GLN A 1241 -23.57 -21.98 -3.48
N PRO A 1242 -23.81 -20.66 -3.48
CA PRO A 1242 -25.14 -20.10 -3.32
C PRO A 1242 -26.04 -20.47 -4.51
N LYS A 1243 -27.35 -20.60 -4.27
CA LYS A 1243 -28.32 -21.02 -5.32
C LYS A 1243 -28.51 -19.99 -6.43
N SER A 1244 -28.28 -18.71 -6.13
CA SER A 1244 -28.10 -17.64 -7.12
C SER A 1244 -27.17 -16.57 -6.54
N LEU A 1245 -26.60 -15.74 -7.43
CA LEU A 1245 -25.88 -14.52 -7.08
C LEU A 1245 -26.77 -13.27 -7.15
N ASP A 1246 -28.01 -13.38 -7.64
CA ASP A 1246 -28.95 -12.24 -7.78
C ASP A 1246 -29.36 -11.64 -6.42
N THR A 1247 -29.18 -12.40 -5.33
CA THR A 1247 -29.48 -12.00 -3.95
C THR A 1247 -28.27 -12.17 -3.03
N GLN A 1248 -28.24 -11.37 -1.96
CA GLN A 1248 -27.25 -11.46 -0.88
C GLN A 1248 -27.50 -12.68 0.04
N ARG A 1249 -28.71 -13.25 -0.01
CA ARG A 1249 -29.27 -14.30 0.86
C ARG A 1249 -30.00 -15.32 -0.02
#